data_AF-A0A951RZS0-F1
#
_entry.id   AF-A0A951RZS0-F1
#
_cell.length_a   1.000
_cell.length_b   1.000
_cell.length_c   1.000
_cell.angle_alpha   90.00
_cell.angle_beta   90.00
_cell.angle_gamma   90.00
#
_symmetry.space_group_name_H-M   'P 1'
#
loop_
_entity.id
_entity.type
_entity.pdbx_description
1 polymer ?
#
loop_
_entity_poly.entity_id
_entity_poly.type
_entity_poly.pdbx_seq_one_letter_code
_entity_poly.pdbx_strand_id
1 'polypeptide(L)'
;DFTAIGGDFSIYYNAALSSIDGFNNLTTIGGELYIGYDWALNAINGFNNLQSVGKVSLSNLSLNSLSGFDSLTTIDGDLWFFAESGLEFFTAFSSLQHIQGKFDATYTQLKNLNGLSALSSVGGNFIISGGQMEDFTGLSSLTTIGGYVSLMNIQAGSFAGLENLSAIGGFLVIASNDYLFDISALENIDPDTIQDLIIVENPQLYVCDLLNFCQYLVNPNNPREIRDNAGSCLDEATVLAHCAGCDAPVDLDVEDITATSAKIFWTSNETTFKIEWGENGFTQGTGTIIPGITETFYELTYLQANTEYDFYIRTDCGTIQSDWTGPVTFRTLTEDYIYENETWTPENPSGVATQDDNIIVINGEVTLEGVTTGKNITINAGATLNMEGILNLYGDLTINGELIFKSNATGTGELGHVAPTDTISGVATVENYMQDVRSYRMIASAVTTASSIHTNYQEAAISNTDNPSPGYGTHITGTTIDQTNGFDATQTGNGSMWTVDIANQQFVHISNTNINTLNAGDAYLMFIRGDRGIDLNSNTAHSATTLRAKGNLYKGEQVQTYNTTTAGMFAMFGNPYQSAVDVNALFATATNVNPNMYYIYDAGMGDNGNYVTVMLPSGTNGAGSPANQFLQPGQAAQFAAANAGTTMLTFTEDVKAPGNHTATSITGNEIMANHKINIQLFTPENYYLGKRAHDAL
;
A
#
# COMPACT_ATOMS: atom_id res chain seq x y z
N ASP A 1 -41.84 -18.94 60.51
CA ASP A 1 -42.69 -18.44 59.40
C ASP A 1 -42.68 -16.93 59.21
N PHE A 2 -41.77 -16.16 59.83
CA PHE A 2 -41.64 -14.74 59.48
C PHE A 2 -40.89 -14.59 58.17
N THR A 3 -41.47 -13.85 57.23
CA THR A 3 -40.84 -13.53 55.94
C THR A 3 -40.34 -12.08 55.86
N ALA A 4 -40.88 -11.17 56.66
CA ALA A 4 -40.44 -9.78 56.70
C ALA A 4 -40.55 -9.18 58.11
N ILE A 5 -39.63 -8.27 58.44
CA ILE A 5 -39.66 -7.42 59.64
C ILE A 5 -39.61 -5.97 59.15
N GLY A 6 -40.60 -5.15 59.52
CA GLY A 6 -40.71 -3.76 59.01
C GLY A 6 -39.81 -2.73 59.71
N GLY A 7 -39.19 -3.08 60.84
CA GLY A 7 -38.28 -2.24 61.61
C GLY A 7 -37.02 -3.01 61.99
N ASP A 8 -36.45 -2.73 63.16
CA ASP A 8 -35.22 -3.36 63.62
C ASP A 8 -35.42 -4.81 64.05
N PHE A 9 -34.41 -5.64 63.83
CA PHE A 9 -34.32 -6.99 64.34
C PHE A 9 -33.04 -7.18 65.15
N SER A 10 -33.18 -7.31 66.46
CA SER A 10 -32.04 -7.36 67.39
C SER A 10 -31.92 -8.71 68.09
N ILE A 11 -30.71 -9.26 68.11
CA ILE A 11 -30.32 -10.43 68.90
C ILE A 11 -29.14 -9.98 69.75
N TYR A 12 -29.31 -9.89 71.07
CA TYR A 12 -28.27 -9.35 71.93
C TYR A 12 -28.36 -9.86 73.37
N TYR A 13 -27.21 -9.96 74.06
CA TYR A 13 -27.07 -10.44 75.44
C TYR A 13 -27.55 -11.89 75.71
N ASN A 14 -27.30 -12.80 74.79
CA ASN A 14 -27.63 -14.22 74.89
C ASN A 14 -26.37 -15.04 75.21
N ALA A 15 -26.03 -15.14 76.49
CA ALA A 15 -24.82 -15.82 76.97
C ALA A 15 -24.68 -17.31 76.56
N ALA A 16 -25.79 -17.96 76.17
CA ALA A 16 -25.81 -19.37 75.77
C ALA A 16 -26.02 -19.60 74.27
N LEU A 17 -26.28 -18.55 73.48
CA LEU A 17 -26.55 -18.69 72.05
C LEU A 17 -25.24 -19.01 71.32
N SER A 18 -25.15 -20.22 70.76
CA SER A 18 -23.93 -20.67 70.08
C SER A 18 -23.98 -20.47 68.56
N SER A 19 -25.18 -20.46 67.96
CA SER A 19 -25.35 -20.35 66.51
C SER A 19 -26.70 -19.73 66.12
N ILE A 20 -26.75 -19.07 64.96
CA ILE A 20 -27.98 -18.57 64.33
C ILE A 20 -28.17 -19.22 62.95
N ASP A 21 -29.10 -20.15 62.83
CA ASP A 21 -29.36 -20.96 61.62
C ASP A 21 -30.82 -20.92 61.12
N GLY A 22 -31.75 -20.40 61.93
CA GLY A 22 -33.20 -20.57 61.72
C GLY A 22 -33.95 -19.50 60.90
N PHE A 23 -33.30 -18.41 60.48
CA PHE A 23 -34.00 -17.25 59.89
C PHE A 23 -34.13 -17.28 58.36
N ASN A 24 -33.96 -18.45 57.74
CA ASN A 24 -33.87 -18.56 56.28
C ASN A 24 -35.16 -18.18 55.54
N ASN A 25 -36.28 -18.02 56.23
CA ASN A 25 -37.52 -17.54 55.60
C ASN A 25 -37.59 -16.00 55.52
N LEU A 26 -36.73 -15.27 56.25
CA LEU A 26 -36.71 -13.80 56.19
C LEU A 26 -36.12 -13.34 54.87
N THR A 27 -36.89 -12.53 54.14
CA THR A 27 -36.49 -11.88 52.89
C THR A 27 -36.21 -10.40 53.08
N THR A 28 -36.77 -9.77 54.12
CA THR A 28 -36.63 -8.31 54.33
C THR A 28 -36.56 -7.94 55.81
N ILE A 29 -35.63 -7.03 56.15
CA ILE A 29 -35.58 -6.33 57.45
C ILE A 29 -35.52 -4.83 57.15
N GLY A 30 -36.59 -4.09 57.41
CA GLY A 30 -36.69 -2.67 57.05
C GLY A 30 -35.77 -1.75 57.87
N GLY A 31 -35.33 -2.19 59.05
CA GLY A 31 -34.41 -1.45 59.92
C GLY A 31 -33.05 -2.13 60.08
N GLU A 32 -32.46 -2.00 61.26
CA GLU A 32 -31.17 -2.60 61.61
C GLU A 32 -31.31 -4.08 62.00
N LEU A 33 -30.54 -4.96 61.35
CA LEU A 33 -30.17 -6.26 61.89
C LEU A 33 -28.99 -6.07 62.84
N TYR A 34 -29.28 -6.04 64.14
CA TYR A 34 -28.28 -5.87 65.19
C TYR A 34 -28.02 -7.20 65.89
N ILE A 35 -26.76 -7.68 65.87
CA ILE A 35 -26.33 -8.86 66.62
C ILE A 35 -25.14 -8.47 67.46
N GLY A 36 -25.25 -8.58 68.79
CA GLY A 36 -24.16 -8.11 69.64
C GLY A 36 -24.16 -8.54 71.10
N TYR A 37 -22.98 -8.52 71.70
CA TYR A 37 -22.75 -8.97 73.08
C TYR A 37 -23.18 -10.43 73.34
N ASP A 38 -23.09 -11.28 72.31
CA ASP A 38 -23.36 -12.72 72.38
C ASP A 38 -22.04 -13.51 72.34
N TRP A 39 -21.24 -13.46 73.41
CA TRP A 39 -19.86 -14.00 73.42
C TRP A 39 -19.73 -15.52 73.18
N ALA A 40 -20.81 -16.28 73.30
CA ALA A 40 -20.82 -17.71 72.97
C ALA A 40 -21.15 -17.99 71.49
N LEU A 41 -21.60 -16.96 70.75
CA LEU A 41 -22.05 -17.09 69.36
C LEU A 41 -20.82 -17.26 68.45
N ASN A 42 -20.70 -18.45 67.87
CA ASN A 42 -19.58 -18.82 67.02
C ASN A 42 -19.93 -18.89 65.53
N ALA A 43 -21.22 -18.97 65.18
CA ALA A 43 -21.66 -19.12 63.79
C ALA A 43 -22.99 -18.40 63.48
N ILE A 44 -23.04 -17.68 62.36
CA ILE A 44 -24.27 -17.15 61.77
C ILE A 44 -24.39 -17.72 60.36
N ASN A 45 -25.45 -18.51 60.10
CA ASN A 45 -25.70 -19.23 58.84
C ASN A 45 -27.19 -19.12 58.40
N GLY A 46 -27.98 -18.29 59.08
CA GLY A 46 -29.44 -18.35 59.05
C GLY A 46 -30.16 -17.34 58.16
N PHE A 47 -29.48 -16.52 57.35
CA PHE A 47 -30.09 -15.42 56.59
C PHE A 47 -29.98 -15.60 55.07
N ASN A 48 -30.06 -16.84 54.59
CA ASN A 48 -29.72 -17.17 53.19
C ASN A 48 -30.65 -16.51 52.14
N ASN A 49 -31.93 -16.27 52.49
CA ASN A 49 -32.91 -15.65 51.59
C ASN A 49 -33.13 -14.15 51.84
N LEU A 50 -32.33 -13.51 52.72
CA LEU A 50 -32.47 -12.09 52.99
C LEU A 50 -32.04 -11.29 51.76
N GLN A 51 -32.96 -10.51 51.19
CA GLN A 51 -32.77 -9.77 49.94
C GLN A 51 -32.57 -8.26 50.15
N SER A 52 -33.11 -7.71 51.24
CA SER A 52 -32.95 -6.31 51.62
C SER A 52 -32.88 -6.17 53.13
N VAL A 53 -31.97 -5.31 53.59
CA VAL A 53 -31.82 -4.93 54.98
C VAL A 53 -31.45 -3.46 55.09
N GLY A 54 -32.04 -2.77 56.06
CA GLY A 54 -31.72 -1.37 56.34
C GLY A 54 -30.26 -1.20 56.75
N LYS A 55 -29.80 -1.94 57.75
CA LYS A 55 -28.40 -1.91 58.22
C LYS A 55 -28.01 -3.27 58.80
N VAL A 56 -26.76 -3.67 58.67
CA VAL A 56 -26.22 -4.85 59.35
C VAL A 56 -25.16 -4.41 60.36
N SER A 57 -25.32 -4.78 61.63
CA SER A 57 -24.36 -4.44 62.69
C SER A 57 -24.05 -5.66 63.53
N LEU A 58 -22.80 -6.11 63.44
CA LEU A 58 -22.23 -7.21 64.20
C LEU A 58 -21.19 -6.67 65.17
N SER A 59 -21.41 -6.84 66.47
CA SER A 59 -20.62 -6.17 67.49
C SER A 59 -20.31 -7.01 68.72
N ASN A 60 -19.03 -7.07 69.09
CA ASN A 60 -18.56 -7.79 70.28
C ASN A 60 -18.91 -9.28 70.28
N LEU A 61 -18.73 -9.97 69.14
CA LEU A 61 -18.93 -11.40 69.03
C LEU A 61 -17.60 -12.17 68.96
N SER A 62 -17.69 -13.50 69.09
CA SER A 62 -16.58 -14.44 68.93
C SER A 62 -16.89 -15.42 67.79
N LEU A 63 -17.37 -14.87 66.66
CA LEU A 63 -17.71 -15.63 65.46
C LEU A 63 -16.46 -16.29 64.88
N ASN A 64 -16.51 -17.59 64.61
CA ASN A 64 -15.51 -18.28 63.80
C ASN A 64 -15.99 -18.44 62.34
N SER A 65 -17.31 -18.31 62.12
CA SER A 65 -17.91 -18.46 60.80
C SER A 65 -19.07 -17.50 60.61
N LEU A 66 -19.05 -16.78 59.50
CA LEU A 66 -20.16 -15.97 59.01
C LEU A 66 -20.46 -16.42 57.58
N SER A 67 -21.63 -17.06 57.43
CA SER A 67 -22.16 -17.54 56.14
C SER A 67 -23.65 -17.18 56.00
N GLY A 68 -24.18 -17.34 54.79
CA GLY A 68 -25.49 -16.83 54.42
C GLY A 68 -25.46 -15.36 54.01
N PHE A 69 -26.62 -14.71 53.93
CA PHE A 69 -26.77 -13.43 53.20
C PHE A 69 -26.46 -13.54 51.70
N ASP A 70 -26.45 -14.75 51.14
CA ASP A 70 -26.08 -15.00 49.75
C ASP A 70 -27.06 -14.38 48.74
N SER A 71 -28.29 -14.11 49.17
CA SER A 71 -29.32 -13.42 48.36
C SER A 71 -29.30 -11.91 48.50
N LEU A 72 -28.45 -11.34 49.37
CA LEU A 72 -28.44 -9.93 49.68
C LEU A 72 -27.62 -9.17 48.64
N THR A 73 -28.27 -8.39 47.78
CA THR A 73 -27.59 -7.59 46.75
C THR A 73 -27.34 -6.15 47.16
N THR A 74 -28.10 -5.63 48.14
CA THR A 74 -28.00 -4.25 48.61
C THR A 74 -28.26 -4.15 50.12
N ILE A 75 -27.46 -3.33 50.79
CA ILE A 75 -27.73 -2.83 52.15
C ILE A 75 -28.07 -1.34 52.03
N ASP A 76 -29.25 -0.93 52.51
CA ASP A 76 -29.76 0.44 52.34
C ASP A 76 -29.04 1.48 53.24
N GLY A 77 -28.28 1.00 54.21
CA GLY A 77 -27.49 1.77 55.18
C GLY A 77 -26.12 1.14 55.37
N ASP A 78 -25.68 0.96 56.62
CA ASP A 78 -24.31 0.55 56.92
C ASP A 78 -24.13 -0.97 57.00
N LEU A 79 -22.93 -1.43 56.62
CA LEU A 79 -22.39 -2.73 57.00
C LEU A 79 -21.28 -2.51 58.02
N TRP A 80 -21.54 -2.89 59.27
CA TRP A 80 -20.67 -2.60 60.39
C TRP A 80 -20.24 -3.87 61.13
N PHE A 81 -18.92 -4.06 61.21
CA PHE A 81 -18.25 -5.03 62.07
C PHE A 81 -17.44 -4.29 63.13
N PHE A 82 -17.64 -4.62 64.40
CA PHE A 82 -16.90 -4.00 65.50
C PHE A 82 -16.49 -5.01 66.56
N ALA A 83 -15.19 -5.06 66.87
CA ALA A 83 -14.64 -5.91 67.94
C ALA A 83 -14.99 -7.40 67.78
N GLU A 84 -14.89 -7.91 66.54
CA GLU A 84 -15.14 -9.31 66.21
C GLU A 84 -13.87 -10.14 66.45
N SER A 85 -13.86 -10.85 67.59
CA SER A 85 -12.64 -11.45 68.17
C SER A 85 -12.19 -12.78 67.59
N GLY A 86 -13.02 -13.45 66.76
CA GLY A 86 -12.70 -14.75 66.17
C GLY A 86 -12.79 -14.82 64.64
N LEU A 87 -13.35 -13.79 63.99
CA LEU A 87 -13.72 -13.88 62.57
C LEU A 87 -12.55 -13.42 61.71
N GLU A 88 -11.79 -14.37 61.18
CA GLU A 88 -10.65 -14.08 60.30
C GLU A 88 -11.06 -13.90 58.83
N PHE A 89 -12.13 -14.57 58.39
CA PHE A 89 -12.68 -14.49 57.04
C PHE A 89 -14.17 -14.81 57.07
N PHE A 90 -14.90 -14.41 56.03
CA PHE A 90 -16.31 -14.76 55.87
C PHE A 90 -16.63 -15.09 54.41
N THR A 91 -17.69 -15.88 54.22
CA THR A 91 -18.23 -16.24 52.89
C THR A 91 -19.58 -15.61 52.61
N ALA A 92 -20.19 -15.01 53.64
CA ALA A 92 -21.40 -14.22 53.51
C ALA A 92 -21.23 -13.03 52.55
N PHE A 93 -22.35 -12.49 52.08
CA PHE A 93 -22.42 -11.29 51.21
C PHE A 93 -21.82 -11.46 49.82
N SER A 94 -21.62 -12.69 49.35
CA SER A 94 -21.00 -12.99 48.04
C SER A 94 -21.73 -12.35 46.84
N SER A 95 -23.03 -12.06 46.98
CA SER A 95 -23.84 -11.36 45.96
C SER A 95 -24.04 -9.86 46.23
N LEU A 96 -23.45 -9.31 47.30
CA LEU A 96 -23.66 -7.93 47.72
C LEU A 96 -22.96 -6.98 46.75
N GLN A 97 -23.75 -6.17 46.03
CA GLN A 97 -23.24 -5.25 45.01
C GLN A 97 -23.11 -3.81 45.53
N HIS A 98 -23.97 -3.41 46.47
CA HIS A 98 -24.04 -2.03 46.94
C HIS A 98 -24.23 -1.96 48.46
N ILE A 99 -23.43 -1.14 49.12
CA ILE A 99 -23.69 -0.64 50.47
C ILE A 99 -24.02 0.84 50.31
N GLN A 100 -25.24 1.27 50.57
CA GLN A 100 -25.63 2.67 50.37
C GLN A 100 -25.05 3.60 51.45
N GLY A 101 -24.83 3.07 52.65
CA GLY A 101 -24.17 3.75 53.76
C GLY A 101 -22.68 3.42 53.84
N LYS A 102 -22.19 3.29 55.07
CA LYS A 102 -20.79 3.07 55.41
C LYS A 102 -20.43 1.57 55.41
N PHE A 103 -19.22 1.26 54.97
CA PHE A 103 -18.54 0.02 55.34
C PHE A 103 -17.54 0.31 56.47
N ASP A 104 -17.67 -0.41 57.58
CA ASP A 104 -16.80 -0.25 58.75
C ASP A 104 -16.38 -1.60 59.31
N ALA A 105 -15.08 -1.87 59.27
CA ALA A 105 -14.43 -3.03 59.89
C ALA A 105 -13.34 -2.58 60.87
N THR A 106 -13.77 -2.02 62.01
CA THR A 106 -12.85 -1.50 63.04
C THR A 106 -12.65 -2.51 64.18
N TYR A 107 -11.39 -2.67 64.60
CA TYR A 107 -10.95 -3.61 65.64
C TYR A 107 -11.38 -5.06 65.39
N THR A 108 -11.29 -5.52 64.14
CA THR A 108 -11.66 -6.89 63.74
C THR A 108 -10.44 -7.79 63.58
N GLN A 109 -10.64 -9.11 63.66
CA GLN A 109 -9.62 -10.10 63.30
C GLN A 109 -9.63 -10.47 61.80
N LEU A 110 -10.42 -9.76 60.99
CA LEU A 110 -10.56 -10.04 59.55
C LEU A 110 -9.22 -9.86 58.85
N LYS A 111 -8.80 -10.88 58.10
CA LYS A 111 -7.60 -10.91 57.27
C LYS A 111 -7.87 -10.63 55.81
N ASN A 112 -9.10 -10.91 55.34
CA ASN A 112 -9.54 -10.63 53.98
C ASN A 112 -11.03 -10.28 53.92
N LEU A 113 -11.46 -9.82 52.74
CA LEU A 113 -12.83 -9.43 52.42
C LEU A 113 -13.41 -10.24 51.26
N ASN A 114 -13.02 -11.51 51.10
CA ASN A 114 -13.42 -12.34 49.95
C ASN A 114 -14.93 -12.56 49.82
N GLY A 115 -15.67 -12.45 50.93
CA GLY A 115 -17.13 -12.44 50.90
C GLY A 115 -17.74 -11.23 50.18
N LEU A 116 -16.98 -10.17 49.89
CA LEU A 116 -17.46 -8.95 49.21
C LEU A 116 -17.05 -8.88 47.72
N SER A 117 -16.73 -10.01 47.09
CA SER A 117 -16.23 -10.07 45.71
C SER A 117 -17.13 -9.43 44.64
N ALA A 118 -18.44 -9.30 44.88
CA ALA A 118 -19.38 -8.62 44.00
C ALA A 118 -19.59 -7.13 44.29
N LEU A 119 -18.99 -6.61 45.37
CA LEU A 119 -19.23 -5.25 45.85
C LEU A 119 -18.65 -4.24 44.86
N SER A 120 -19.53 -3.43 44.28
CA SER A 120 -19.18 -2.45 43.24
C SER A 120 -19.17 -1.01 43.74
N SER A 121 -19.92 -0.70 44.81
CA SER A 121 -19.96 0.64 45.38
C SER A 121 -20.26 0.67 46.88
N VAL A 122 -19.65 1.62 47.57
CA VAL A 122 -20.02 2.05 48.93
C VAL A 122 -20.46 3.52 48.88
N GLY A 123 -21.69 3.84 49.24
CA GLY A 123 -22.22 5.21 49.12
C GLY A 123 -21.69 6.17 50.20
N GLY A 124 -21.29 5.64 51.36
CA GLY A 124 -20.69 6.38 52.47
C GLY A 124 -19.18 6.14 52.60
N ASN A 125 -18.71 6.14 53.85
CA ASN A 125 -17.29 5.98 54.15
C ASN A 125 -16.86 4.51 54.08
N PHE A 126 -15.60 4.28 53.74
CA PHE A 126 -14.97 2.97 53.78
C PHE A 126 -13.86 2.99 54.83
N ILE A 127 -14.04 2.22 55.92
CA ILE A 127 -13.13 2.25 57.07
C ILE A 127 -12.69 0.84 57.43
N ILE A 128 -11.37 0.65 57.49
CA ILE A 128 -10.75 -0.53 58.08
C ILE A 128 -9.66 -0.03 59.01
N SER A 129 -9.81 -0.33 60.31
CA SER A 129 -8.84 0.16 61.28
C SER A 129 -8.59 -0.76 62.47
N GLY A 130 -7.33 -0.80 62.93
CA GLY A 130 -6.93 -1.46 64.19
C GLY A 130 -7.14 -2.97 64.19
N GLY A 131 -6.93 -3.62 63.04
CA GLY A 131 -7.28 -5.02 62.81
C GLY A 131 -6.14 -5.86 62.23
N GLN A 132 -6.48 -7.04 61.70
CA GLN A 132 -5.54 -7.99 61.10
C GLN A 132 -5.66 -8.06 59.57
N MET A 133 -6.20 -7.03 58.92
CA MET A 133 -6.43 -7.04 57.47
C MET A 133 -5.11 -7.17 56.71
N GLU A 134 -4.99 -8.19 55.86
CA GLU A 134 -3.80 -8.53 55.09
C GLU A 134 -4.06 -8.46 53.58
N ASP A 135 -5.29 -8.72 53.13
CA ASP A 135 -5.64 -9.00 51.73
C ASP A 135 -6.95 -8.33 51.31
N PHE A 136 -6.89 -7.54 50.23
CA PHE A 136 -8.01 -6.78 49.66
C PHE A 136 -8.57 -7.39 48.36
N THR A 137 -8.06 -8.53 47.88
CA THR A 137 -8.42 -9.11 46.57
C THR A 137 -9.91 -9.40 46.40
N GLY A 138 -10.60 -9.63 47.51
CA GLY A 138 -12.06 -9.71 47.60
C GLY A 138 -12.82 -8.43 47.22
N LEU A 139 -12.15 -7.31 46.90
CA LEU A 139 -12.78 -6.05 46.50
C LEU A 139 -12.52 -5.67 45.04
N SER A 140 -12.03 -6.61 44.21
CA SER A 140 -11.71 -6.35 42.80
C SER A 140 -12.87 -5.82 41.94
N SER A 141 -14.12 -5.90 42.39
CA SER A 141 -15.27 -5.30 41.70
C SER A 141 -15.56 -3.85 42.12
N LEU A 142 -14.94 -3.35 43.18
CA LEU A 142 -15.26 -2.06 43.80
C LEU A 142 -14.74 -0.91 42.92
N THR A 143 -15.65 -0.02 42.54
CA THR A 143 -15.34 1.10 41.62
C THR A 143 -15.50 2.47 42.25
N THR A 144 -16.42 2.65 43.20
CA THR A 144 -16.71 3.97 43.77
C THR A 144 -16.96 3.92 45.27
N ILE A 145 -16.42 4.90 45.99
CA ILE A 145 -16.72 5.15 47.41
C ILE A 145 -17.23 6.60 47.54
N GLY A 146 -18.49 6.80 47.94
CA GLY A 146 -19.10 8.13 47.98
C GLY A 146 -18.64 9.01 49.14
N GLY A 147 -17.94 8.46 50.12
CA GLY A 147 -17.35 9.17 51.27
C GLY A 147 -15.83 9.08 51.32
N TYR A 148 -15.27 9.19 52.53
CA TYR A 148 -13.83 9.07 52.74
C TYR A 148 -13.38 7.61 52.88
N VAL A 149 -12.11 7.36 52.55
CA VAL A 149 -11.43 6.08 52.73
C VAL A 149 -10.42 6.20 53.86
N SER A 150 -10.47 5.29 54.82
CA SER A 150 -9.55 5.25 55.96
C SER A 150 -9.04 3.84 56.18
N LEU A 151 -7.73 3.65 55.94
CA LEU A 151 -7.00 2.39 56.07
C LEU A 151 -5.87 2.59 57.07
N MET A 152 -6.10 2.23 58.33
CA MET A 152 -5.19 2.60 59.42
C MET A 152 -4.90 1.47 60.40
N ASN A 153 -3.64 1.27 60.79
CA ASN A 153 -3.25 0.19 61.72
C ASN A 153 -3.73 -1.20 61.27
N ILE A 154 -3.41 -1.56 60.01
CA ILE A 154 -3.66 -2.88 59.43
C ILE A 154 -2.35 -3.58 59.05
N GLN A 155 -2.43 -4.84 58.59
CA GLN A 155 -1.27 -5.73 58.35
C GLN A 155 -0.98 -5.96 56.85
N ALA A 156 -1.72 -5.28 55.96
CA ALA A 156 -1.61 -5.48 54.52
C ALA A 156 -0.28 -4.95 53.97
N GLY A 157 0.36 -5.77 53.13
CA GLY A 157 1.58 -5.40 52.41
C GLY A 157 1.31 -4.53 51.20
N SER A 158 0.14 -4.70 50.59
CA SER A 158 -0.37 -3.86 49.52
C SER A 158 -1.90 -3.81 49.55
N PHE A 159 -2.49 -2.97 48.70
CA PHE A 159 -3.96 -2.91 48.52
C PHE A 159 -4.43 -3.63 47.25
N ALA A 160 -3.71 -4.68 46.84
CA ALA A 160 -4.08 -5.52 45.70
C ALA A 160 -5.55 -5.99 45.84
N GLY A 161 -6.35 -5.76 44.81
CA GLY A 161 -7.80 -5.87 44.83
C GLY A 161 -8.55 -4.54 44.76
N LEU A 162 -7.89 -3.38 44.92
CA LEU A 162 -8.51 -2.06 44.77
C LEU A 162 -8.26 -1.41 43.40
N GLU A 163 -7.68 -2.12 42.44
CA GLU A 163 -7.24 -1.57 41.14
C GLU A 163 -8.38 -0.95 40.32
N ASN A 164 -9.63 -1.36 40.55
CA ASN A 164 -10.80 -0.83 39.85
C ASN A 164 -11.45 0.38 40.53
N LEU A 165 -10.97 0.79 41.71
CA LEU A 165 -11.49 1.95 42.43
C LEU A 165 -11.10 3.23 41.67
N SER A 166 -12.11 3.90 41.10
CA SER A 166 -11.91 5.06 40.23
C SER A 166 -12.32 6.38 40.85
N ALA A 167 -13.14 6.38 41.90
CA ALA A 167 -13.58 7.62 42.55
C ALA A 167 -13.81 7.46 44.06
N ILE A 168 -13.41 8.49 44.81
CA ILE A 168 -13.76 8.67 46.23
C ILE A 168 -14.48 10.00 46.45
N GLY A 169 -15.31 10.13 47.48
CA GLY A 169 -16.06 11.37 47.74
C GLY A 169 -15.51 12.22 48.88
N GLY A 170 -14.30 11.94 49.36
CA GLY A 170 -13.76 12.53 50.58
C GLY A 170 -12.25 12.38 50.72
N PHE A 171 -11.78 12.27 51.96
CA PHE A 171 -10.36 12.13 52.28
C PHE A 171 -9.86 10.72 51.98
N LEU A 172 -8.61 10.59 51.54
CA LEU A 172 -7.88 9.33 51.46
C LEU A 172 -6.84 9.29 52.57
N VAL A 173 -7.07 8.44 53.57
CA VAL A 173 -6.21 8.32 54.75
C VAL A 173 -5.58 6.93 54.81
N ILE A 174 -4.26 6.87 54.68
CA ILE A 174 -3.44 5.66 54.81
C ILE A 174 -2.40 5.94 55.90
N ALA A 175 -2.60 5.37 57.08
CA ALA A 175 -1.75 5.72 58.21
C ALA A 175 -1.40 4.57 59.15
N SER A 176 -0.18 4.58 59.68
CA SER A 176 0.28 3.64 60.71
C SER A 176 0.18 2.18 60.27
N ASN A 177 0.47 1.87 59.01
CA ASN A 177 0.49 0.50 58.49
C ASN A 177 1.94 -0.01 58.39
N ASP A 178 2.38 -0.72 59.43
CA ASP A 178 3.79 -1.12 59.62
C ASP A 178 4.34 -2.06 58.53
N TYR A 179 3.47 -2.77 57.81
CA TYR A 179 3.82 -3.76 56.79
C TYR A 179 3.56 -3.30 55.36
N LEU A 180 2.91 -2.15 55.18
CA LEU A 180 2.51 -1.66 53.86
C LEU A 180 3.74 -1.19 53.09
N PHE A 181 4.02 -1.81 51.94
CA PHE A 181 5.15 -1.46 51.08
C PHE A 181 4.74 -0.91 49.71
N ASP A 182 3.49 -1.14 49.29
CA ASP A 182 3.02 -0.82 47.94
C ASP A 182 1.54 -0.39 47.91
N ILE A 183 1.25 0.78 47.34
CA ILE A 183 -0.13 1.28 47.13
C ILE A 183 -0.51 1.48 45.66
N SER A 184 0.22 0.87 44.72
CA SER A 184 -0.03 0.96 43.27
C SER A 184 -1.46 0.64 42.85
N ALA A 185 -2.15 -0.22 43.60
CA ALA A 185 -3.57 -0.52 43.37
C ALA A 185 -4.51 0.71 43.45
N LEU A 186 -4.04 1.85 43.94
CA LEU A 186 -4.83 3.09 44.04
C LEU A 186 -4.60 4.06 42.86
N GLU A 187 -3.80 3.69 41.85
CA GLU A 187 -3.42 4.58 40.74
C GLU A 187 -4.61 5.04 39.88
N ASN A 188 -5.69 4.27 39.83
CA ASN A 188 -6.86 4.57 38.99
C ASN A 188 -7.87 5.54 39.62
N ILE A 189 -7.66 5.99 40.86
CA ILE A 189 -8.54 6.99 41.48
C ILE A 189 -8.37 8.33 40.77
N ASP A 190 -9.46 8.88 40.28
CA ASP A 190 -9.52 10.22 39.70
C ASP A 190 -9.06 11.27 40.75
N PRO A 191 -7.94 11.98 40.51
CA PRO A 191 -7.38 12.92 41.47
C PRO A 191 -8.33 14.07 41.82
N ASP A 192 -9.24 14.46 40.92
CA ASP A 192 -10.21 15.54 41.18
C ASP A 192 -11.26 15.14 42.22
N THR A 193 -11.39 13.83 42.51
CA THR A 193 -12.34 13.29 43.49
C THR A 193 -11.75 13.25 44.90
N ILE A 194 -10.43 13.34 45.03
CA ILE A 194 -9.72 13.34 46.31
C ILE A 194 -9.85 14.73 46.96
N GLN A 195 -10.33 14.80 48.20
CA GLN A 195 -10.43 16.07 48.93
C GLN A 195 -9.22 16.38 49.83
N ASP A 196 -8.59 15.34 50.35
CA ASP A 196 -7.39 15.42 51.19
C ASP A 196 -6.61 14.10 51.05
N LEU A 197 -5.30 14.19 50.83
CA LEU A 197 -4.41 13.05 50.68
C LEU A 197 -3.48 12.95 51.89
N ILE A 198 -3.73 11.96 52.76
CA ILE A 198 -2.98 11.76 53.99
C ILE A 198 -2.30 10.39 53.96
N ILE A 199 -0.98 10.39 53.76
CA ILE A 199 -0.14 9.19 53.74
C ILE A 199 0.97 9.36 54.77
N VAL A 200 0.74 8.88 56.00
CA VAL A 200 1.63 9.14 57.12
C VAL A 200 1.98 7.91 57.92
N GLU A 201 3.20 7.83 58.42
CA GLU A 201 3.61 6.79 59.38
C GLU A 201 3.46 5.36 58.81
N ASN A 202 3.78 5.14 57.53
CA ASN A 202 3.83 3.81 56.91
C ASN A 202 5.31 3.43 56.65
N PRO A 203 6.04 2.93 57.65
CA PRO A 203 7.51 2.88 57.64
C PRO A 203 8.13 1.93 56.60
N GLN A 204 7.34 1.11 55.91
CA GLN A 204 7.80 0.23 54.82
C GLN A 204 7.34 0.68 53.43
N LEU A 205 6.50 1.73 53.35
CA LEU A 205 5.87 2.14 52.10
C LEU A 205 6.92 2.74 51.17
N TYR A 206 7.19 2.07 50.06
CA TYR A 206 8.19 2.50 49.08
C TYR A 206 7.57 2.88 47.72
N VAL A 207 6.36 2.43 47.39
CA VAL A 207 5.69 2.73 46.12
C VAL A 207 4.44 3.56 46.37
N CYS A 208 4.46 4.85 46.02
CA CYS A 208 3.32 5.79 46.16
C CYS A 208 3.42 7.01 45.23
N ASP A 209 4.46 7.11 44.41
CA ASP A 209 4.67 8.08 43.33
C ASP A 209 3.80 7.73 42.10
N LEU A 210 2.51 7.51 42.35
CA LEU A 210 1.52 7.11 41.35
C LEU A 210 1.13 8.31 40.48
N LEU A 211 0.78 8.07 39.21
CA LEU A 211 0.46 9.15 38.28
C LEU A 211 -0.67 10.06 38.77
N ASN A 212 -1.74 9.48 39.32
CA ASN A 212 -2.86 10.24 39.86
C ASN A 212 -2.46 11.09 41.09
N PHE A 213 -1.61 10.58 41.97
CA PHE A 213 -1.10 11.34 43.11
C PHE A 213 -0.15 12.44 42.66
N CYS A 214 0.69 12.19 41.65
CA CYS A 214 1.50 13.23 41.03
C CYS A 214 0.61 14.35 40.48
N GLN A 215 -0.45 14.02 39.72
CA GLN A 215 -1.43 15.00 39.21
C GLN A 215 -2.11 15.79 40.34
N TYR A 216 -2.52 15.12 41.43
CA TYR A 216 -3.10 15.76 42.60
C TYR A 216 -2.13 16.73 43.28
N LEU A 217 -0.86 16.36 43.41
CA LEU A 217 0.17 17.14 44.09
C LEU A 217 0.70 18.33 43.28
N VAL A 218 0.52 18.33 41.94
CA VAL A 218 0.89 19.48 41.09
C VAL A 218 0.19 20.77 41.55
N ASN A 219 -1.04 20.70 42.07
CA ASN A 219 -1.73 21.86 42.61
C ASN A 219 -1.33 22.09 44.08
N PRO A 220 -0.53 23.13 44.40
CA PRO A 220 -0.07 23.38 45.76
C PRO A 220 -1.18 23.86 46.71
N ASN A 221 -2.42 24.03 46.24
CA ASN A 221 -3.57 24.34 47.09
C ASN A 221 -4.37 23.10 47.51
N ASN A 222 -4.13 21.95 46.88
CA ASN A 222 -4.78 20.70 47.27
C ASN A 222 -4.29 20.29 48.68
N PRO A 223 -5.18 19.95 49.63
CA PRO A 223 -4.77 19.47 50.95
C PRO A 223 -3.98 18.16 50.86
N ARG A 224 -2.80 18.11 51.46
CA ARG A 224 -2.01 16.88 51.59
C ARG A 224 -1.17 16.86 52.86
N GLU A 225 -0.88 15.66 53.32
CA GLU A 225 0.15 15.38 54.32
C GLU A 225 0.84 14.06 53.98
N ILE A 226 2.13 14.12 53.62
CA ILE A 226 2.97 12.95 53.34
C ILE A 226 4.25 13.06 54.17
N ARG A 227 4.42 12.16 55.14
CA ARG A 227 5.59 12.11 56.03
C ARG A 227 5.76 10.76 56.72
N ASP A 228 6.96 10.50 57.21
CA ASP A 228 7.27 9.33 58.05
C ASP A 228 6.99 7.98 57.36
N ASN A 229 7.19 7.91 56.03
CA ASN A 229 7.15 6.67 55.26
C ASN A 229 8.57 6.21 54.85
N ALA A 230 8.75 5.48 53.75
CA ALA A 230 10.05 5.05 53.25
C ALA A 230 10.27 5.40 51.77
N GLY A 231 11.49 5.21 51.25
CA GLY A 231 11.74 5.25 49.80
C GLY A 231 11.33 6.52 49.06
N SER A 232 10.73 6.35 47.87
CA SER A 232 10.15 7.47 47.11
C SER A 232 8.96 8.13 47.83
N CYS A 233 8.44 7.50 48.89
CA CYS A 233 7.29 7.95 49.69
C CYS A 233 7.66 8.70 50.96
N LEU A 234 8.95 8.85 51.26
CA LEU A 234 9.45 9.30 52.56
C LEU A 234 8.71 10.54 53.08
N ASP A 235 8.55 11.55 52.22
CA ASP A 235 7.84 12.80 52.47
C ASP A 235 7.33 13.44 51.17
N GLU A 236 6.52 14.50 51.28
CA GLU A 236 5.98 15.26 50.13
C GLU A 236 7.07 15.69 49.14
N ALA A 237 8.22 16.15 49.62
CA ALA A 237 9.30 16.64 48.77
C ALA A 237 9.91 15.51 47.93
N THR A 238 10.06 14.33 48.52
CA THR A 238 10.58 13.14 47.83
C THR A 238 9.61 12.65 46.77
N VAL A 239 8.30 12.61 47.06
CA VAL A 239 7.28 12.23 46.07
C VAL A 239 7.26 13.21 44.90
N LEU A 240 7.22 14.52 45.17
CA LEU A 240 7.24 15.56 44.12
C LEU A 240 8.49 15.49 43.23
N ALA A 241 9.64 15.09 43.77
CA ALA A 241 10.86 14.92 42.98
C ALA A 241 10.79 13.72 42.02
N HIS A 242 10.09 12.65 42.39
CA HIS A 242 9.88 11.48 41.52
C HIS A 242 8.80 11.73 40.46
N CYS A 243 7.81 12.57 40.75
CA CYS A 243 6.78 13.01 39.80
C CYS A 243 7.32 13.83 38.60
N ALA A 244 8.62 14.10 38.51
CA ALA A 244 9.22 15.08 37.60
C ALA A 244 10.03 14.51 36.42
N GLY A 245 10.06 13.19 36.12
CA GLY A 245 10.86 12.71 34.98
C GLY A 245 10.62 11.29 34.49
N CYS A 246 9.72 11.12 33.51
CA CYS A 246 9.83 10.11 32.45
C CYS A 246 8.85 10.40 31.29
N ASP A 247 9.04 11.53 30.62
CA ASP A 247 8.14 11.95 29.54
C ASP A 247 8.30 11.03 28.31
N ALA A 248 7.20 10.78 27.60
CA ALA A 248 7.25 10.03 26.35
C ALA A 248 7.90 10.86 25.22
N PRO A 249 8.59 10.24 24.24
CA PRO A 249 9.15 10.96 23.09
C PRO A 249 8.04 11.61 22.25
N VAL A 250 8.30 12.79 21.68
CA VAL A 250 7.36 13.55 20.84
C VAL A 250 7.98 13.83 19.46
N ASP A 251 7.20 14.42 18.54
CA ASP A 251 7.66 14.82 17.20
C ASP A 251 8.36 13.66 16.45
N LEU A 252 7.71 12.49 16.44
CA LEU A 252 8.19 11.32 15.71
C LEU A 252 8.09 11.56 14.20
N ASP A 253 9.16 11.26 13.47
CA ASP A 253 9.19 11.38 12.01
C ASP A 253 10.09 10.32 11.36
N VAL A 254 9.98 10.18 10.04
CA VAL A 254 10.76 9.25 9.21
C VAL A 254 11.30 9.95 7.97
N GLU A 255 12.60 9.87 7.72
CA GLU A 255 13.26 10.33 6.49
C GLU A 255 14.26 9.27 6.01
N ASP A 256 15.05 9.60 4.98
CA ASP A 256 16.06 8.72 4.39
C ASP A 256 15.52 7.32 4.03
N ILE A 257 14.24 7.25 3.67
CA ILE A 257 13.56 5.99 3.32
C ILE A 257 14.16 5.45 2.03
N THR A 258 14.67 4.22 2.09
CA THR A 258 15.13 3.43 0.94
C THR A 258 14.22 2.22 0.74
N ALA A 259 14.55 1.35 -0.21
CA ALA A 259 13.84 0.10 -0.39
C ALA A 259 14.03 -0.89 0.78
N THR A 260 15.11 -0.75 1.54
CA THR A 260 15.48 -1.73 2.59
C THR A 260 15.84 -1.10 3.93
N SER A 261 15.72 0.23 4.05
CA SER A 261 15.99 0.97 5.27
C SER A 261 15.10 2.19 5.41
N ALA A 262 14.98 2.70 6.63
CA ALA A 262 14.39 4.00 6.92
C ALA A 262 15.00 4.54 8.21
N LYS A 263 15.21 5.85 8.25
CA LYS A 263 15.71 6.53 9.44
C LYS A 263 14.56 7.15 10.19
N ILE A 264 14.37 6.71 11.44
CA ILE A 264 13.33 7.22 12.34
C ILE A 264 13.96 8.14 13.38
N PHE A 265 13.26 9.20 13.77
CA PHE A 265 13.72 10.17 14.78
C PHE A 265 12.57 10.70 15.62
N TRP A 266 12.94 11.30 16.74
CA TRP A 266 12.04 11.84 17.75
C TRP A 266 12.71 12.98 18.52
N THR A 267 11.92 13.72 19.29
CA THR A 267 12.38 14.71 20.27
C THR A 267 12.10 14.22 21.69
N SER A 268 13.07 14.35 22.59
CA SER A 268 12.91 14.03 24.01
C SER A 268 13.97 14.74 24.86
N ASN A 269 13.66 14.97 26.13
CA ASN A 269 14.62 15.43 27.14
C ASN A 269 15.35 14.25 27.83
N GLU A 270 14.90 13.01 27.58
CA GLU A 270 15.50 11.80 28.14
C GLU A 270 16.67 11.29 27.29
N THR A 271 17.41 10.32 27.82
CA THR A 271 18.67 9.85 27.20
C THR A 271 18.68 8.38 26.80
N THR A 272 17.66 7.60 27.16
CA THR A 272 17.58 6.17 26.83
C THR A 272 16.17 5.82 26.34
N PHE A 273 16.09 5.04 25.25
CA PHE A 273 14.83 4.74 24.56
C PHE A 273 14.70 3.24 24.22
N LYS A 274 13.46 2.83 23.98
CA LYS A 274 13.10 1.54 23.39
C LYS A 274 12.20 1.75 22.19
N ILE A 275 12.48 1.03 21.12
CA ILE A 275 11.67 1.01 19.90
C ILE A 275 11.05 -0.37 19.75
N GLU A 276 9.81 -0.41 19.27
CA GLU A 276 9.16 -1.62 18.77
C GLU A 276 8.64 -1.34 17.37
N TRP A 277 8.95 -2.19 16.39
CA TRP A 277 8.53 -1.99 15.00
C TRP A 277 8.19 -3.30 14.30
N GLY A 278 7.38 -3.22 13.25
CA GLY A 278 6.92 -4.37 12.46
C GLY A 278 6.14 -3.93 11.23
N GLU A 279 5.73 -4.88 10.38
CA GLU A 279 4.85 -4.58 9.25
C GLU A 279 3.56 -3.89 9.74
N ASN A 280 3.03 -2.97 8.93
CA ASN A 280 1.85 -2.16 9.27
C ASN A 280 0.71 -3.03 9.80
N GLY A 281 0.15 -2.63 10.95
CA GLY A 281 -0.93 -3.34 11.62
C GLY A 281 -0.50 -4.52 12.49
N PHE A 282 0.80 -4.69 12.78
CA PHE A 282 1.24 -5.66 13.76
C PHE A 282 0.64 -5.40 15.15
N THR A 283 0.41 -6.46 15.93
CA THR A 283 -0.09 -6.30 17.31
C THR A 283 1.07 -5.86 18.22
N GLN A 284 0.93 -4.71 18.89
CA GLN A 284 1.95 -4.23 19.82
C GLN A 284 2.28 -5.31 20.88
N GLY A 285 3.56 -5.54 21.14
CA GLY A 285 4.11 -6.66 21.89
C GLY A 285 4.59 -7.84 21.03
N THR A 286 4.25 -7.90 19.74
CA THR A 286 4.72 -8.93 18.80
C THR A 286 5.75 -8.43 17.79
N GLY A 287 6.08 -7.14 17.82
CA GLY A 287 7.05 -6.53 16.92
C GLY A 287 8.50 -6.86 17.29
N THR A 288 9.42 -6.34 16.50
CA THR A 288 10.86 -6.40 16.79
C THR A 288 11.21 -5.28 17.77
N ILE A 289 11.77 -5.65 18.92
CA ILE A 289 12.14 -4.71 19.99
C ILE A 289 13.63 -4.37 19.94
N ILE A 290 13.94 -3.08 19.94
CA ILE A 290 15.31 -2.55 20.05
C ILE A 290 15.42 -1.75 21.35
N PRO A 291 16.13 -2.26 22.38
CA PRO A 291 16.32 -1.56 23.64
C PRO A 291 17.62 -0.74 23.68
N GLY A 292 17.70 0.21 24.62
CA GLY A 292 18.96 0.85 25.00
C GLY A 292 19.51 1.83 23.97
N ILE A 293 18.64 2.45 23.20
CA ILE A 293 19.02 3.47 22.21
C ILE A 293 19.32 4.76 22.97
N THR A 294 20.45 5.40 22.67
CA THR A 294 20.89 6.64 23.36
C THR A 294 20.91 7.88 22.46
N GLU A 295 20.71 7.69 21.16
CA GLU A 295 20.53 8.79 20.21
C GLU A 295 19.05 9.15 20.08
N THR A 296 18.73 10.29 19.48
CA THR A 296 17.34 10.67 19.15
C THR A 296 16.91 10.24 17.74
N PHE A 297 17.61 9.26 17.18
CA PHE A 297 17.28 8.61 15.91
C PHE A 297 17.70 7.14 15.90
N TYR A 298 17.15 6.37 14.98
CA TYR A 298 17.54 4.99 14.71
C TYR A 298 17.38 4.65 13.22
N GLU A 299 18.30 3.86 12.67
CA GLU A 299 18.22 3.37 11.28
C GLU A 299 17.64 1.95 11.29
N LEU A 300 16.40 1.80 10.84
CA LEU A 300 15.81 0.50 10.56
C LEU A 300 16.43 -0.05 9.27
N THR A 301 16.90 -1.29 9.29
CA THR A 301 17.57 -1.93 8.14
C THR A 301 16.97 -3.31 7.87
N TYR A 302 17.28 -3.89 6.70
CA TYR A 302 16.75 -5.18 6.25
C TYR A 302 15.22 -5.21 6.10
N LEU A 303 14.64 -4.05 5.78
CA LEU A 303 13.22 -3.92 5.44
C LEU A 303 12.95 -4.55 4.08
N GLN A 304 11.71 -4.97 3.85
CA GLN A 304 11.23 -5.39 2.54
C GLN A 304 10.85 -4.15 1.72
N ALA A 305 11.11 -4.18 0.42
CA ALA A 305 10.76 -3.10 -0.49
C ALA A 305 9.23 -2.94 -0.62
N ASN A 306 8.79 -1.71 -0.89
CA ASN A 306 7.37 -1.36 -1.05
C ASN A 306 6.44 -1.92 0.05
N THR A 307 6.95 -1.97 1.28
CA THR A 307 6.25 -2.56 2.43
C THR A 307 5.99 -1.49 3.47
N GLU A 308 4.77 -1.46 4.00
CA GLU A 308 4.41 -0.55 5.09
C GLU A 308 4.86 -1.12 6.42
N TYR A 309 5.40 -0.25 7.26
CA TYR A 309 5.87 -0.56 8.60
C TYR A 309 5.29 0.44 9.59
N ASP A 310 5.00 -0.04 10.79
CA ASP A 310 4.69 0.78 11.96
C ASP A 310 5.86 0.72 12.93
N PHE A 311 6.15 1.84 13.61
CA PHE A 311 7.00 1.83 14.80
C PHE A 311 6.37 2.59 15.96
N TYR A 312 6.72 2.14 17.16
CA TYR A 312 6.44 2.74 18.45
C TYR A 312 7.75 3.02 19.16
N ILE A 313 7.77 4.05 20.00
CA ILE A 313 8.93 4.39 20.82
C ILE A 313 8.50 4.82 22.23
N ARG A 314 9.33 4.54 23.24
CA ARG A 314 9.17 5.05 24.60
C ARG A 314 10.51 5.38 25.23
N THR A 315 10.48 6.21 26.28
CA THR A 315 11.65 6.43 27.13
C THR A 315 11.83 5.29 28.12
N ASP A 316 13.08 5.01 28.46
CA ASP A 316 13.47 4.03 29.49
C ASP A 316 14.31 4.75 30.55
N CYS A 317 13.65 5.24 31.59
CA CYS A 317 14.25 6.04 32.66
C CYS A 317 14.88 5.15 33.76
N GLY A 318 15.14 3.87 33.46
CA GLY A 318 15.76 2.90 34.36
C GLY A 318 14.72 2.06 35.10
N THR A 319 14.18 2.58 36.20
CA THR A 319 13.17 1.86 37.00
C THR A 319 11.74 2.08 36.51
N ILE A 320 11.51 3.16 35.76
CA ILE A 320 10.23 3.50 35.14
C ILE A 320 10.39 3.72 33.63
N GLN A 321 9.31 3.54 32.88
CA GLN A 321 9.22 3.75 31.44
C GLN A 321 7.99 4.60 31.15
N SER A 322 8.08 5.47 30.14
CA SER A 322 6.89 6.15 29.64
C SER A 322 5.94 5.16 28.95
N ASP A 323 4.74 5.65 28.66
CA ASP A 323 3.88 5.05 27.66
C ASP A 323 4.57 5.01 26.28
N TRP A 324 4.13 4.07 25.44
CA TRP A 324 4.53 4.01 24.05
C TRP A 324 3.89 5.15 23.25
N THR A 325 4.70 5.88 22.51
CA THR A 325 4.25 6.85 21.50
C THR A 325 4.28 6.18 20.12
N GLY A 326 3.20 6.33 19.36
CA GLY A 326 2.99 5.71 18.06
C GLY A 326 1.57 5.12 17.89
N PRO A 327 1.31 4.38 16.81
CA PRO A 327 2.26 4.06 15.75
C PRO A 327 2.54 5.27 14.85
N VAL A 328 3.75 5.33 14.30
CA VAL A 328 4.03 6.10 13.09
C VAL A 328 4.23 5.11 11.95
N THR A 329 3.43 5.29 10.90
CA THR A 329 3.43 4.44 9.72
C THR A 329 4.29 5.07 8.63
N PHE A 330 5.16 4.28 8.01
CA PHE A 330 5.91 4.65 6.81
C PHE A 330 5.95 3.49 5.81
N ARG A 331 6.32 3.76 4.56
CA ARG A 331 6.46 2.76 3.51
C ARG A 331 7.84 2.85 2.89
N THR A 332 8.55 1.73 2.79
CA THR A 332 9.82 1.65 2.05
C THR A 332 9.63 1.95 0.56
N LEU A 333 10.69 2.42 -0.11
CA LEU A 333 10.67 2.61 -1.55
C LEU A 333 10.63 1.26 -2.28
N THR A 334 10.37 1.28 -3.57
CA THR A 334 10.50 0.11 -4.44
C THR A 334 11.97 -0.16 -4.79
N GLU A 335 12.31 -1.39 -5.20
CA GLU A 335 13.68 -1.73 -5.64
C GLU A 335 13.91 -1.34 -7.10
N ASP A 336 15.02 -0.65 -7.36
CA ASP A 336 15.49 -0.42 -8.73
C ASP A 336 15.97 -1.74 -9.36
N TYR A 337 15.70 -1.90 -10.65
CA TYR A 337 16.07 -3.08 -11.42
C TYR A 337 17.39 -2.86 -12.15
N ILE A 338 18.43 -3.58 -11.75
CA ILE A 338 19.78 -3.44 -12.28
C ILE A 338 20.17 -4.70 -13.05
N TYR A 339 20.54 -4.53 -14.31
CA TYR A 339 21.18 -5.57 -15.11
C TYR A 339 22.69 -5.34 -15.15
N GLU A 340 23.45 -6.28 -14.59
CA GLU A 340 24.91 -6.28 -14.59
C GLU A 340 25.43 -7.73 -14.57
N ASN A 341 26.53 -8.01 -15.27
CA ASN A 341 27.17 -9.32 -15.28
C ASN A 341 26.20 -10.45 -15.66
N GLU A 342 25.42 -10.22 -16.72
CA GLU A 342 24.43 -11.16 -17.27
C GLU A 342 23.24 -11.49 -16.35
N THR A 343 23.05 -10.76 -15.26
CA THR A 343 22.04 -11.05 -14.24
C THR A 343 21.24 -9.80 -13.88
N TRP A 344 19.93 -9.97 -13.64
CA TRP A 344 19.09 -8.93 -13.06
C TRP A 344 19.10 -9.01 -11.53
N THR A 345 19.10 -7.85 -10.87
CA THR A 345 18.84 -7.71 -9.43
C THR A 345 17.75 -6.65 -9.25
N PRO A 346 16.68 -6.91 -8.47
CA PRO A 346 16.41 -8.18 -7.78
C PRO A 346 16.01 -9.33 -8.71
N GLU A 347 15.32 -9.03 -9.81
CA GLU A 347 14.85 -10.02 -10.80
C GLU A 347 14.59 -9.34 -12.15
N ASN A 348 14.13 -10.08 -13.17
CA ASN A 348 13.80 -9.47 -14.46
C ASN A 348 12.61 -8.50 -14.31
N PRO A 349 12.70 -7.23 -14.76
CA PRO A 349 11.65 -6.23 -14.56
C PRO A 349 10.35 -6.49 -15.34
N SER A 350 10.35 -7.40 -16.31
CA SER A 350 9.18 -7.69 -17.14
C SER A 350 8.01 -8.19 -16.30
N GLY A 351 6.90 -7.46 -16.30
CA GLY A 351 5.65 -7.82 -15.61
C GLY A 351 5.64 -7.57 -14.10
N VAL A 352 6.76 -7.14 -13.51
CA VAL A 352 6.90 -6.92 -12.06
C VAL A 352 7.26 -5.48 -11.72
N ALA A 353 8.07 -4.81 -12.54
CA ALA A 353 8.41 -3.41 -12.33
C ALA A 353 7.20 -2.50 -12.53
N THR A 354 7.14 -1.45 -11.72
CA THR A 354 6.05 -0.48 -11.62
C THR A 354 6.46 0.88 -12.19
N GLN A 355 5.53 1.83 -12.20
CA GLN A 355 5.77 3.20 -12.68
C GLN A 355 6.75 4.01 -11.83
N ASP A 356 7.08 3.54 -10.62
CA ASP A 356 7.97 4.23 -9.69
C ASP A 356 9.41 3.69 -9.73
N ASP A 357 9.62 2.52 -10.36
CA ASP A 357 10.90 1.81 -10.41
C ASP A 357 11.85 2.32 -11.48
N ASN A 358 13.15 2.42 -11.18
CA ASN A 358 14.15 2.67 -12.21
C ASN A 358 14.70 1.36 -12.77
N ILE A 359 15.03 1.36 -14.07
CA ILE A 359 15.65 0.22 -14.75
C ILE A 359 17.00 0.66 -15.29
N ILE A 360 18.08 -0.02 -14.89
CA ILE A 360 19.45 0.35 -15.22
C ILE A 360 20.16 -0.85 -15.86
N VAL A 361 20.56 -0.71 -17.11
CA VAL A 361 21.38 -1.71 -17.81
C VAL A 361 22.83 -1.23 -17.81
N ILE A 362 23.65 -1.82 -16.93
CA ILE A 362 25.03 -1.35 -16.68
C ILE A 362 25.99 -1.85 -17.76
N ASN A 363 25.95 -3.14 -18.09
CA ASN A 363 26.79 -3.79 -19.09
C ASN A 363 26.13 -5.05 -19.65
N GLY A 364 26.66 -5.59 -20.75
CA GLY A 364 26.13 -6.79 -21.39
C GLY A 364 24.95 -6.52 -22.34
N GLU A 365 24.30 -7.60 -22.78
CA GLU A 365 23.16 -7.56 -23.69
C GLU A 365 21.98 -8.30 -23.05
N VAL A 366 20.84 -7.64 -22.96
CA VAL A 366 19.62 -8.19 -22.34
C VAL A 366 18.40 -8.01 -23.24
N THR A 367 17.49 -8.97 -23.22
CA THR A 367 16.23 -8.92 -23.96
C THR A 367 15.04 -8.92 -22.99
N LEU A 368 14.10 -8.00 -23.20
CA LEU A 368 12.83 -7.94 -22.48
C LEU A 368 11.69 -8.26 -23.45
N GLU A 369 11.10 -9.45 -23.27
CA GLU A 369 10.03 -10.00 -24.11
C GLU A 369 8.63 -9.60 -23.63
N GLY A 370 8.49 -9.24 -22.35
CA GLY A 370 7.21 -8.91 -21.72
C GLY A 370 6.90 -7.42 -21.68
N VAL A 371 5.79 -7.08 -21.03
CA VAL A 371 5.49 -5.68 -20.69
C VAL A 371 6.41 -5.25 -19.56
N THR A 372 7.19 -4.20 -19.79
CA THR A 372 8.12 -3.61 -18.81
C THR A 372 7.69 -2.18 -18.55
N THR A 373 7.45 -1.86 -17.28
CA THR A 373 7.12 -0.50 -16.84
C THR A 373 8.27 0.04 -16.01
N GLY A 374 8.63 1.31 -16.19
CA GLY A 374 9.61 1.97 -15.35
C GLY A 374 9.47 3.48 -15.37
N LYS A 375 9.94 4.11 -14.30
CA LYS A 375 10.10 5.56 -14.17
C LYS A 375 11.25 6.03 -15.03
N ASN A 376 12.49 5.83 -14.59
CA ASN A 376 13.67 6.18 -15.36
C ASN A 376 14.36 4.92 -15.88
N ILE A 377 14.71 4.92 -17.16
CA ILE A 377 15.37 3.80 -17.81
C ILE A 377 16.72 4.27 -18.33
N THR A 378 17.81 3.69 -17.83
CA THR A 378 19.17 4.07 -18.21
C THR A 378 19.89 2.88 -18.82
N ILE A 379 20.40 3.06 -20.03
CA ILE A 379 21.26 2.08 -20.71
C ILE A 379 22.65 2.68 -20.79
N ASN A 380 23.59 2.11 -20.03
CA ASN A 380 24.95 2.63 -19.95
C ASN A 380 25.76 2.35 -21.21
N ALA A 381 26.82 3.13 -21.43
CA ALA A 381 27.70 2.95 -22.57
C ALA A 381 28.30 1.53 -22.57
N GLY A 382 28.19 0.84 -23.71
CA GLY A 382 28.63 -0.55 -23.87
C GLY A 382 27.60 -1.61 -23.45
N ALA A 383 26.43 -1.21 -22.94
CA ALA A 383 25.30 -2.10 -22.71
C ALA A 383 24.32 -2.08 -23.90
N THR A 384 23.56 -3.17 -24.08
CA THR A 384 22.51 -3.31 -25.09
C THR A 384 21.21 -3.77 -24.44
N LEU A 385 20.12 -3.05 -24.68
CA LEU A 385 18.76 -3.44 -24.32
C LEU A 385 17.95 -3.74 -25.59
N ASN A 386 17.58 -5.00 -25.78
CA ASN A 386 16.65 -5.45 -26.80
C ASN A 386 15.23 -5.47 -26.23
N MET A 387 14.31 -4.74 -26.86
CA MET A 387 12.90 -4.74 -26.54
C MET A 387 12.14 -5.58 -27.57
N GLU A 388 11.59 -6.72 -27.15
CA GLU A 388 10.63 -7.52 -27.92
C GLU A 388 9.18 -7.30 -27.44
N GLY A 389 9.02 -6.88 -26.17
CA GLY A 389 7.73 -6.53 -25.59
C GLY A 389 7.41 -5.03 -25.59
N ILE A 390 6.60 -4.60 -24.62
CA ILE A 390 6.12 -3.21 -24.50
C ILE A 390 6.92 -2.51 -23.39
N LEU A 391 7.53 -1.37 -23.70
CA LEU A 391 8.17 -0.47 -22.75
C LEU A 391 7.22 0.68 -22.39
N ASN A 392 6.74 0.73 -21.16
CA ASN A 392 6.01 1.89 -20.63
C ASN A 392 6.95 2.75 -19.79
N LEU A 393 7.05 4.02 -20.16
CA LEU A 393 7.96 4.99 -19.57
C LEU A 393 7.17 6.07 -18.82
N TYR A 394 7.45 6.25 -17.53
CA TYR A 394 6.81 7.23 -16.63
C TYR A 394 7.81 8.28 -16.10
N GLY A 395 8.91 8.47 -16.83
CA GLY A 395 10.03 9.34 -16.49
C GLY A 395 11.06 9.35 -17.62
N ASP A 396 12.35 9.48 -17.33
CA ASP A 396 13.35 9.72 -18.37
C ASP A 396 13.96 8.42 -18.94
N LEU A 397 14.10 8.35 -20.27
CA LEU A 397 14.85 7.32 -20.97
C LEU A 397 16.21 7.87 -21.44
N THR A 398 17.29 7.35 -20.87
CA THR A 398 18.67 7.72 -21.18
C THR A 398 19.40 6.58 -21.89
N ILE A 399 19.73 6.77 -23.17
CA ILE A 399 20.36 5.77 -24.03
C ILE A 399 21.81 6.18 -24.31
N ASN A 400 22.74 5.75 -23.44
CA ASN A 400 24.18 5.90 -23.66
C ASN A 400 24.81 4.69 -24.37
N GLY A 401 24.17 3.52 -24.27
CA GLY A 401 24.49 2.29 -25.00
C GLY A 401 23.60 2.11 -26.23
N GLU A 402 23.10 0.89 -26.44
CA GLU A 402 22.18 0.55 -27.53
C GLU A 402 20.79 0.19 -26.99
N LEU A 403 19.75 0.84 -27.52
CA LEU A 403 18.36 0.41 -27.38
C LEU A 403 17.87 -0.08 -28.74
N ILE A 404 17.35 -1.30 -28.80
CA ILE A 404 16.86 -1.91 -30.04
C ILE A 404 15.43 -2.39 -29.83
N PHE A 405 14.46 -1.77 -30.51
CA PHE A 405 13.12 -2.33 -30.62
C PHE A 405 13.13 -3.40 -31.71
N LYS A 406 13.16 -4.65 -31.26
CA LYS A 406 13.26 -5.83 -32.12
C LYS A 406 11.96 -6.06 -32.86
N SER A 407 12.04 -6.59 -34.08
CA SER A 407 10.86 -6.96 -34.86
C SER A 407 11.10 -8.30 -35.53
N ASN A 408 10.12 -9.19 -35.38
CA ASN A 408 10.17 -10.54 -35.91
C ASN A 408 8.77 -10.95 -36.44
N ALA A 409 8.63 -12.21 -36.86
CA ALA A 409 7.38 -12.71 -37.43
C ALA A 409 6.20 -12.75 -36.45
N THR A 410 6.46 -12.63 -35.15
CA THR A 410 5.46 -12.75 -34.08
C THR A 410 5.10 -11.44 -33.41
N GLY A 411 5.92 -10.39 -33.59
CA GLY A 411 5.66 -9.09 -32.99
C GLY A 411 6.80 -8.09 -33.23
N THR A 412 6.54 -6.87 -32.78
CA THR A 412 7.49 -5.76 -32.80
C THR A 412 7.51 -5.14 -31.41
N GLY A 413 8.69 -4.92 -30.83
CA GLY A 413 8.82 -4.23 -29.56
C GLY A 413 8.26 -2.81 -29.65
N GLU A 414 7.56 -2.37 -28.62
CA GLU A 414 6.83 -1.11 -28.61
C GLU A 414 7.27 -0.19 -27.46
N LEU A 415 7.24 1.11 -27.71
CA LEU A 415 7.30 2.17 -26.70
C LEU A 415 5.87 2.66 -26.45
N GLY A 416 5.26 2.14 -25.40
CA GLY A 416 3.89 2.44 -24.97
C GLY A 416 3.77 3.84 -24.37
N HIS A 417 3.43 3.91 -23.09
CA HIS A 417 3.25 5.19 -22.38
C HIS A 417 4.55 6.01 -22.39
N VAL A 418 4.43 7.31 -22.71
CA VAL A 418 5.46 8.33 -22.51
C VAL A 418 4.75 9.65 -22.19
N ALA A 419 5.01 10.27 -21.06
CA ALA A 419 4.37 11.54 -20.74
C ALA A 419 4.97 12.69 -21.57
N PRO A 420 4.21 13.77 -21.83
CA PRO A 420 4.74 14.94 -22.52
C PRO A 420 5.97 15.56 -21.85
N THR A 421 6.05 15.49 -20.52
CA THR A 421 7.12 16.05 -19.68
C THR A 421 8.40 15.22 -19.65
N ASP A 422 8.31 13.93 -19.96
CA ASP A 422 9.43 12.99 -19.89
C ASP A 422 10.49 13.32 -20.94
N THR A 423 11.73 12.86 -20.79
CA THR A 423 12.77 13.05 -21.81
C THR A 423 13.27 11.73 -22.37
N ILE A 424 13.57 11.72 -23.67
CA ILE A 424 14.30 10.62 -24.32
C ILE A 424 15.61 11.21 -24.83
N SER A 425 16.72 10.76 -24.26
CA SER A 425 18.07 11.17 -24.62
C SER A 425 18.83 10.03 -25.27
N GLY A 426 19.55 10.32 -26.36
CA GLY A 426 20.24 9.32 -27.18
C GLY A 426 19.39 8.85 -28.38
N VAL A 427 19.87 7.80 -29.06
CA VAL A 427 19.25 7.26 -30.27
C VAL A 427 18.92 5.79 -30.07
N ALA A 428 17.81 5.33 -30.65
CA ALA A 428 17.43 3.93 -30.66
C ALA A 428 17.46 3.36 -32.08
N THR A 429 17.61 2.04 -32.17
CA THR A 429 17.39 1.28 -33.39
C THR A 429 15.97 0.72 -33.37
N VAL A 430 15.21 0.94 -34.43
CA VAL A 430 13.88 0.33 -34.62
C VAL A 430 13.95 -0.66 -35.77
N GLU A 431 13.48 -1.86 -35.54
CA GLU A 431 13.37 -2.92 -36.54
C GLU A 431 11.94 -3.02 -37.08
N ASN A 432 11.81 -3.43 -38.34
CA ASN A 432 10.54 -3.68 -39.01
C ASN A 432 10.66 -4.94 -39.87
N TYR A 433 10.11 -6.03 -39.38
CA TYR A 433 10.14 -7.34 -40.02
C TYR A 433 9.22 -7.40 -41.24
N MET A 434 9.78 -7.87 -42.35
CA MET A 434 9.11 -8.02 -43.63
C MET A 434 9.13 -9.50 -44.05
N GLN A 435 7.94 -10.07 -44.22
CA GLN A 435 7.79 -11.43 -44.76
C GLN A 435 8.42 -11.62 -46.14
N ASP A 436 8.73 -12.88 -46.45
CA ASP A 436 9.24 -13.35 -47.74
C ASP A 436 8.18 -13.28 -48.86
N VAL A 437 7.74 -12.07 -49.19
CA VAL A 437 6.79 -11.81 -50.27
C VAL A 437 7.24 -10.59 -51.07
N ARG A 438 7.54 -10.84 -52.34
CA ARG A 438 7.94 -9.83 -53.33
C ARG A 438 6.77 -8.93 -53.69
N SER A 439 6.64 -7.79 -53.03
CA SER A 439 5.45 -6.95 -53.10
C SER A 439 5.71 -5.55 -52.53
N TYR A 440 4.82 -4.61 -52.83
CA TYR A 440 4.84 -3.29 -52.19
C TYR A 440 4.50 -3.38 -50.69
N ARG A 441 4.98 -2.40 -49.93
CA ARG A 441 4.62 -2.12 -48.54
C ARG A 441 4.46 -0.62 -48.37
N MET A 442 3.50 -0.21 -47.56
CA MET A 442 3.43 1.17 -47.06
C MET A 442 4.18 1.23 -45.74
N ILE A 443 5.33 1.89 -45.74
CA ILE A 443 6.24 1.94 -44.60
C ILE A 443 6.40 3.36 -44.09
N ALA A 444 6.70 3.48 -42.80
CA ALA A 444 7.13 4.70 -42.14
C ALA A 444 8.32 4.40 -41.23
N SER A 445 8.95 5.44 -40.71
CA SER A 445 9.92 5.33 -39.63
C SER A 445 9.31 5.86 -38.33
N ALA A 446 9.63 5.22 -37.21
CA ALA A 446 9.36 5.72 -35.87
C ALA A 446 10.51 6.60 -35.30
N VAL A 447 11.62 6.65 -36.04
CA VAL A 447 12.80 7.44 -35.69
C VAL A 447 13.12 8.46 -36.77
N THR A 448 13.67 9.60 -36.36
CA THR A 448 14.32 10.54 -37.27
C THR A 448 15.83 10.24 -37.30
N THR A 449 16.33 9.81 -38.45
CA THR A 449 17.72 9.38 -38.62
C THR A 449 18.63 10.56 -38.94
N ALA A 450 19.84 10.55 -38.38
CA ALA A 450 20.91 11.46 -38.83
C ALA A 450 21.65 10.89 -40.07
N SER A 451 21.63 9.57 -40.23
CA SER A 451 22.21 8.85 -41.36
C SER A 451 21.18 8.66 -42.49
N SER A 452 21.68 8.39 -43.69
CA SER A 452 20.88 8.32 -44.91
C SER A 452 20.03 7.05 -45.00
N ILE A 453 19.02 7.05 -45.86
CA ILE A 453 18.22 5.85 -46.19
C ILE A 453 19.13 4.70 -46.63
N HIS A 454 20.18 5.00 -47.39
CA HIS A 454 21.18 4.02 -47.83
C HIS A 454 21.88 3.35 -46.64
N THR A 455 22.27 4.11 -45.61
CA THR A 455 22.88 3.54 -44.41
C THR A 455 21.92 2.67 -43.61
N ASN A 456 20.64 3.03 -43.55
CA ASN A 456 19.64 2.34 -42.73
C ASN A 456 19.03 1.15 -43.49
N TYR A 457 18.22 1.40 -44.52
CA TYR A 457 17.45 0.34 -45.19
C TYR A 457 18.23 -0.45 -46.25
N GLN A 458 19.37 0.07 -46.72
CA GLN A 458 20.28 -0.67 -47.63
C GLN A 458 21.55 -1.16 -46.92
N GLU A 459 21.63 -1.04 -45.60
CA GLU A 459 22.75 -1.53 -44.77
C GLU A 459 24.12 -0.97 -45.18
N ALA A 460 24.14 0.24 -45.74
CA ALA A 460 25.35 0.91 -46.26
C ALA A 460 26.11 0.09 -47.33
N ALA A 461 25.41 -0.79 -48.05
CA ALA A 461 26.01 -1.66 -49.05
C ALA A 461 26.73 -0.89 -50.16
N ILE A 462 27.82 -1.45 -50.68
CA ILE A 462 28.68 -0.74 -51.66
C ILE A 462 28.42 -1.15 -53.13
N SER A 463 27.50 -2.10 -53.36
CA SER A 463 27.04 -2.51 -54.69
C SER A 463 25.68 -3.23 -54.62
N ASN A 464 25.00 -3.39 -55.76
CA ASN A 464 23.75 -4.15 -55.84
C ASN A 464 23.90 -5.66 -55.56
N THR A 465 25.13 -6.18 -55.51
CA THR A 465 25.44 -7.56 -55.12
C THR A 465 25.99 -7.68 -53.69
N ASP A 466 26.15 -6.56 -52.98
CA ASP A 466 26.68 -6.53 -51.63
C ASP A 466 25.56 -6.74 -50.59
N ASN A 467 25.77 -7.72 -49.70
CA ASN A 467 24.86 -8.08 -48.61
C ASN A 467 25.64 -8.03 -47.28
N PRO A 468 25.92 -6.82 -46.75
CA PRO A 468 26.81 -6.65 -45.60
C PRO A 468 26.22 -7.18 -44.29
N SER A 469 24.89 -7.33 -44.21
CA SER A 469 24.18 -7.85 -43.04
C SER A 469 23.05 -8.79 -43.51
N PRO A 470 23.35 -10.08 -43.77
CA PRO A 470 22.34 -11.04 -44.21
C PRO A 470 21.11 -11.08 -43.29
N GLY A 471 19.90 -11.12 -43.88
CA GLY A 471 18.63 -11.03 -43.15
C GLY A 471 18.19 -9.61 -42.76
N TYR A 472 19.03 -8.59 -42.97
CA TYR A 472 18.68 -7.18 -42.75
C TYR A 472 18.70 -6.38 -44.05
N GLY A 473 17.88 -5.33 -44.09
CA GLY A 473 17.79 -4.39 -45.19
C GLY A 473 17.25 -4.98 -46.50
N THR A 474 17.19 -4.16 -47.54
CA THR A 474 16.71 -4.57 -48.86
C THR A 474 17.39 -3.77 -49.96
N HIS A 475 17.11 -4.12 -51.22
CA HIS A 475 17.54 -3.31 -52.35
C HIS A 475 16.58 -2.15 -52.60
N ILE A 476 17.13 -0.94 -52.74
CA ILE A 476 16.37 0.23 -53.20
C ILE A 476 16.87 0.62 -54.59
N THR A 477 16.04 0.42 -55.60
CA THR A 477 16.38 0.58 -57.01
C THR A 477 15.87 1.92 -57.56
N GLY A 478 16.45 2.36 -58.67
CA GLY A 478 16.07 3.63 -59.31
C GLY A 478 16.96 4.10 -60.46
N THR A 479 17.99 3.32 -60.82
CA THR A 479 18.96 3.68 -61.87
C THR A 479 19.42 2.43 -62.62
N THR A 480 20.00 2.62 -63.80
CA THR A 480 20.71 1.57 -64.56
C THR A 480 22.21 1.53 -64.27
N ILE A 481 22.71 2.46 -63.46
CA ILE A 481 24.12 2.58 -63.08
C ILE A 481 24.21 2.42 -61.56
N ASP A 482 24.88 1.36 -61.13
CA ASP A 482 24.89 0.97 -59.72
C ASP A 482 25.46 2.07 -58.83
N GLN A 483 24.88 2.21 -57.65
CA GLN A 483 25.25 3.17 -56.60
C GLN A 483 25.10 4.65 -56.99
N THR A 484 24.56 4.97 -58.18
CA THR A 484 24.22 6.35 -58.53
C THR A 484 23.14 6.85 -57.59
N ASN A 485 23.42 7.93 -56.86
CA ASN A 485 22.55 8.45 -55.79
C ASN A 485 22.20 7.42 -54.69
N GLY A 486 22.99 6.36 -54.55
CA GLY A 486 22.80 5.29 -53.57
C GLY A 486 21.85 4.17 -54.04
N PHE A 487 21.33 4.22 -55.26
CA PHE A 487 20.42 3.20 -55.75
C PHE A 487 21.14 1.93 -56.20
N ASP A 488 20.56 0.78 -55.88
CA ASP A 488 20.93 -0.52 -56.42
C ASP A 488 20.46 -0.62 -57.88
N ALA A 489 21.40 -0.79 -58.82
CA ALA A 489 21.04 -0.76 -60.23
C ALA A 489 20.28 -2.01 -60.69
N THR A 490 19.33 -1.79 -61.60
CA THR A 490 18.64 -2.85 -62.36
C THR A 490 18.71 -2.56 -63.85
N GLN A 491 18.41 -3.55 -64.70
CA GLN A 491 18.38 -3.36 -66.16
C GLN A 491 17.36 -2.31 -66.62
N THR A 492 16.27 -2.14 -65.87
CA THR A 492 15.18 -1.21 -66.24
C THR A 492 15.38 0.19 -65.69
N GLY A 493 16.17 0.33 -64.62
CA GLY A 493 16.28 1.58 -63.86
C GLY A 493 15.02 1.98 -63.11
N ASN A 494 14.01 1.12 -63.02
CA ASN A 494 12.77 1.43 -62.32
C ASN A 494 13.01 1.61 -60.82
N GLY A 495 12.31 2.59 -60.26
CA GLY A 495 12.28 2.86 -58.82
C GLY A 495 11.78 1.68 -58.00
N SER A 496 12.16 1.61 -56.73
CA SER A 496 11.51 0.72 -55.75
C SER A 496 11.07 1.42 -54.45
N MET A 497 11.16 2.75 -54.36
CA MET A 497 10.68 3.53 -53.21
C MET A 497 10.11 4.87 -53.68
N TRP A 498 8.92 5.23 -53.20
CA TRP A 498 8.16 6.38 -53.68
C TRP A 498 7.47 7.13 -52.55
N THR A 499 7.32 8.44 -52.73
CA THR A 499 6.38 9.30 -52.00
C THR A 499 5.15 9.57 -52.86
N VAL A 500 4.19 10.36 -52.36
CA VAL A 500 3.00 10.76 -53.11
C VAL A 500 3.04 12.25 -53.40
N ASP A 501 2.99 12.60 -54.69
CA ASP A 501 2.59 13.94 -55.13
C ASP A 501 1.07 14.03 -55.07
N ILE A 502 0.60 14.65 -54.01
CA ILE A 502 -0.84 14.80 -53.74
C ILE A 502 -1.48 15.66 -54.82
N ALA A 503 -0.83 16.73 -55.30
CA ALA A 503 -1.44 17.64 -56.26
C ALA A 503 -1.76 16.94 -57.59
N ASN A 504 -0.87 16.06 -58.04
CA ASN A 504 -1.02 15.31 -59.29
C ASN A 504 -1.62 13.91 -59.09
N GLN A 505 -1.80 13.45 -57.85
CA GLN A 505 -2.24 12.09 -57.50
C GLN A 505 -1.32 11.01 -58.11
N GLN A 506 -0.01 11.21 -57.98
CA GLN A 506 1.01 10.33 -58.53
C GLN A 506 2.02 9.89 -57.48
N PHE A 507 2.52 8.67 -57.62
CA PHE A 507 3.71 8.24 -56.89
C PHE A 507 4.96 8.86 -57.51
N VAL A 508 5.80 9.48 -56.67
CA VAL A 508 7.04 10.12 -57.08
C VAL A 508 8.20 9.34 -56.51
N HIS A 509 9.09 8.87 -57.40
CA HIS A 509 10.28 8.13 -57.00
C HIS A 509 11.20 9.04 -56.19
N ILE A 510 11.76 8.51 -55.09
CA ILE A 510 12.71 9.27 -54.28
C ILE A 510 13.97 9.58 -55.12
N SER A 511 14.58 10.74 -54.89
CA SER A 511 15.66 11.22 -55.77
C SER A 511 17.05 10.68 -55.41
N ASN A 512 17.30 10.36 -54.13
CA ASN A 512 18.63 10.01 -53.64
C ASN A 512 18.59 9.34 -52.25
N THR A 513 19.07 8.10 -52.11
CA THR A 513 19.15 7.41 -50.82
C THR A 513 20.42 7.73 -50.03
N ASN A 514 21.46 8.29 -50.66
CA ASN A 514 22.68 8.74 -49.98
C ASN A 514 22.51 10.07 -49.22
N ILE A 515 21.56 10.91 -49.66
CA ILE A 515 21.32 12.24 -49.07
C ILE A 515 20.06 12.24 -48.20
N ASN A 516 18.98 11.61 -48.65
CA ASN A 516 17.72 11.61 -47.92
C ASN A 516 17.86 10.80 -46.64
N THR A 517 17.35 11.33 -45.53
CA THR A 517 17.21 10.66 -44.24
C THR A 517 15.78 10.17 -44.06
N LEU A 518 15.54 9.34 -43.05
CA LEU A 518 14.19 8.98 -42.63
C LEU A 518 13.76 9.97 -41.54
N ASN A 519 12.56 10.55 -41.66
CA ASN A 519 11.95 11.30 -40.57
C ASN A 519 10.78 10.50 -39.99
N ALA A 520 10.56 10.64 -38.68
CA ALA A 520 9.44 9.98 -38.04
C ALA A 520 8.11 10.45 -38.64
N GLY A 521 7.26 9.50 -39.05
CA GLY A 521 5.95 9.76 -39.65
C GLY A 521 5.95 10.02 -41.17
N ASP A 522 7.11 10.15 -41.82
CA ASP A 522 7.17 10.21 -43.28
C ASP A 522 6.75 8.85 -43.87
N ALA A 523 5.83 8.89 -44.83
CA ALA A 523 5.25 7.71 -45.45
C ALA A 523 5.89 7.42 -46.82
N TYR A 524 6.20 6.15 -47.05
CA TYR A 524 6.75 5.66 -48.31
C TYR A 524 5.98 4.45 -48.80
N LEU A 525 5.75 4.38 -50.10
CA LEU A 525 5.45 3.11 -50.76
C LEU A 525 6.78 2.50 -51.18
N MET A 526 7.07 1.27 -50.77
CA MET A 526 8.35 0.60 -51.08
C MET A 526 8.12 -0.82 -51.58
N PHE A 527 8.80 -1.18 -52.67
CA PHE A 527 8.76 -2.52 -53.23
C PHE A 527 9.88 -3.38 -52.65
N ILE A 528 9.50 -4.34 -51.81
CA ILE A 528 10.42 -5.20 -51.06
C ILE A 528 10.44 -6.58 -51.73
N ARG A 529 11.65 -7.11 -51.96
CA ARG A 529 11.89 -8.40 -52.63
C ARG A 529 12.37 -9.50 -51.68
N GLY A 530 12.66 -9.13 -50.44
CA GLY A 530 13.44 -9.93 -49.50
C GLY A 530 14.68 -9.15 -49.05
N ASP A 531 15.64 -9.86 -48.47
CA ASP A 531 16.91 -9.28 -48.05
C ASP A 531 17.82 -8.96 -49.26
N ARG A 532 19.01 -8.42 -48.99
CA ARG A 532 19.95 -8.04 -50.05
C ARG A 532 20.60 -9.24 -50.78
N GLY A 533 20.30 -10.48 -50.40
CA GLY A 533 20.82 -11.69 -51.04
C GLY A 533 20.19 -12.02 -52.39
N ILE A 534 19.07 -11.39 -52.75
CA ILE A 534 18.37 -11.64 -54.02
C ILE A 534 19.18 -11.16 -55.24
N ASP A 535 19.25 -11.98 -56.29
CA ASP A 535 19.65 -11.52 -57.61
C ASP A 535 18.56 -10.60 -58.19
N LEU A 536 18.88 -9.33 -58.45
CA LEU A 536 17.94 -8.35 -58.99
C LEU A 536 17.40 -8.67 -60.40
N ASN A 537 17.96 -9.67 -61.08
CA ASN A 537 17.42 -10.22 -62.33
C ASN A 537 16.35 -11.31 -62.09
N SER A 538 16.19 -11.76 -60.85
CA SER A 538 15.18 -12.74 -60.46
C SER A 538 13.81 -12.09 -60.23
N ASN A 539 12.77 -12.83 -60.59
CA ASN A 539 11.37 -12.49 -60.29
C ASN A 539 10.81 -13.26 -59.08
N THR A 540 11.65 -13.97 -58.34
CA THR A 540 11.27 -14.64 -57.09
C THR A 540 11.46 -13.72 -55.89
N ALA A 541 10.77 -14.00 -54.78
CA ALA A 541 11.15 -13.49 -53.47
C ALA A 541 12.40 -14.24 -52.95
N HIS A 542 13.09 -13.67 -51.96
CA HIS A 542 14.25 -14.29 -51.31
C HIS A 542 14.29 -13.94 -49.82
N SER A 543 13.76 -14.87 -49.02
CA SER A 543 13.70 -14.83 -47.56
C SER A 543 12.98 -13.60 -46.98
N ALA A 544 12.58 -13.73 -45.72
CA ALA A 544 12.16 -12.57 -44.95
C ALA A 544 13.36 -11.63 -44.71
N THR A 545 13.09 -10.35 -44.49
CA THR A 545 14.11 -9.36 -44.13
C THR A 545 13.61 -8.45 -43.03
N THR A 546 14.51 -7.96 -42.19
CA THR A 546 14.21 -6.93 -41.21
C THR A 546 14.85 -5.61 -41.64
N LEU A 547 14.03 -4.60 -41.90
CA LEU A 547 14.53 -3.25 -42.10
C LEU A 547 14.84 -2.64 -40.74
N ARG A 548 15.96 -1.93 -40.62
CA ARG A 548 16.31 -1.23 -39.38
C ARG A 548 16.70 0.21 -39.63
N ALA A 549 16.34 1.08 -38.71
CA ALA A 549 16.71 2.50 -38.73
C ALA A 549 17.19 2.94 -37.34
N LYS A 550 18.27 3.71 -37.29
CA LYS A 550 18.83 4.24 -36.04
C LYS A 550 18.72 5.76 -35.98
N GLY A 551 18.02 6.27 -34.97
CA GLY A 551 17.75 7.69 -34.84
C GLY A 551 17.04 8.08 -33.56
N ASN A 552 16.61 9.34 -33.48
CA ASN A 552 15.85 9.85 -32.34
C ASN A 552 14.42 9.30 -32.44
N LEU A 553 13.94 8.63 -31.39
CA LEU A 553 12.54 8.22 -31.27
C LEU A 553 11.63 9.45 -31.22
N TYR A 554 10.48 9.35 -31.87
CA TYR A 554 9.48 10.40 -31.79
C TYR A 554 8.58 10.21 -30.55
N LYS A 555 8.29 11.31 -29.87
CA LYS A 555 7.33 11.40 -28.75
C LYS A 555 6.58 12.73 -28.78
N GLY A 556 5.44 12.78 -28.12
CA GLY A 556 4.58 13.95 -28.04
C GLY A 556 3.74 14.16 -29.29
N GLU A 557 3.15 15.35 -29.43
CA GLU A 557 2.22 15.65 -30.51
C GLU A 557 2.93 15.82 -31.87
N GLN A 558 2.50 15.07 -32.89
CA GLN A 558 2.89 15.29 -34.29
C GLN A 558 1.70 15.69 -35.15
N VAL A 559 1.86 16.78 -35.89
CA VAL A 559 0.87 17.19 -36.90
C VAL A 559 1.41 16.89 -38.30
N GLN A 560 0.74 15.98 -39.01
CA GLN A 560 0.98 15.73 -40.43
C GLN A 560 -0.02 16.52 -41.26
N THR A 561 0.48 17.40 -42.13
CA THR A 561 -0.34 18.35 -42.89
C THR A 561 -0.24 18.08 -44.39
N TYR A 562 -1.40 18.05 -45.04
CA TYR A 562 -1.55 17.79 -46.47
C TYR A 562 -2.47 18.83 -47.09
N ASN A 563 -2.23 19.18 -48.35
CA ASN A 563 -3.10 20.09 -49.09
C ASN A 563 -3.74 19.37 -50.26
N THR A 564 -5.07 19.34 -50.29
CA THR A 564 -5.85 18.73 -51.38
C THR A 564 -6.66 19.80 -52.10
N THR A 565 -6.80 19.67 -53.42
CA THR A 565 -7.53 20.66 -54.25
C THR A 565 -8.96 20.22 -54.57
N THR A 566 -9.28 18.94 -54.35
CA THR A 566 -10.61 18.34 -54.61
C THR A 566 -10.92 17.29 -53.54
N ALA A 567 -12.21 17.11 -53.23
CA ALA A 567 -12.68 16.01 -52.38
C ALA A 567 -12.30 14.63 -52.97
N GLY A 568 -11.96 13.68 -52.11
CA GLY A 568 -11.60 12.31 -52.51
C GLY A 568 -10.15 12.11 -52.95
N MET A 569 -9.33 13.16 -52.99
CA MET A 569 -7.89 13.03 -53.24
C MET A 569 -7.21 12.25 -52.12
N PHE A 570 -6.32 11.34 -52.50
CA PHE A 570 -5.57 10.50 -51.58
C PHE A 570 -4.27 11.17 -51.13
N ALA A 571 -3.89 10.90 -49.89
CA ALA A 571 -2.58 11.21 -49.33
C ALA A 571 -2.09 10.03 -48.48
N MET A 572 -0.76 9.90 -48.34
CA MET A 572 -0.12 8.90 -47.48
C MET A 572 0.34 9.53 -46.17
N PHE A 573 0.08 8.81 -45.07
CA PHE A 573 0.48 9.18 -43.72
C PHE A 573 1.21 8.02 -43.05
N GLY A 574 2.23 8.33 -42.26
CA GLY A 574 3.06 7.34 -41.59
C GLY A 574 2.75 7.32 -40.10
N ASN A 575 2.80 6.14 -39.47
CA ASN A 575 2.82 6.06 -38.02
C ASN A 575 4.18 6.56 -37.51
N PRO A 576 4.25 7.67 -36.76
CA PRO A 576 5.51 8.19 -36.28
C PRO A 576 5.99 7.55 -34.98
N TYR A 577 5.13 6.82 -34.28
CA TYR A 577 5.46 6.25 -32.99
C TYR A 577 6.03 4.85 -33.15
N GLN A 578 6.94 4.47 -32.24
CA GLN A 578 7.34 3.09 -32.04
C GLN A 578 6.25 2.34 -31.23
N SER A 579 4.98 2.53 -31.56
CA SER A 579 3.85 1.79 -30.98
C SER A 579 2.71 1.74 -32.00
N ALA A 580 1.85 0.73 -31.91
CA ALA A 580 0.64 0.71 -32.72
C ALA A 580 -0.23 1.96 -32.46
N VAL A 581 -0.90 2.48 -33.48
CA VAL A 581 -1.79 3.65 -33.40
C VAL A 581 -3.21 3.25 -33.76
N ASP A 582 -4.18 3.62 -32.94
CA ASP A 582 -5.60 3.51 -33.29
C ASP A 582 -5.99 4.61 -34.27
N VAL A 583 -6.16 4.22 -35.54
CA VAL A 583 -6.54 5.14 -36.63
C VAL A 583 -7.94 5.70 -36.43
N ASN A 584 -8.85 4.98 -35.74
CA ASN A 584 -10.16 5.50 -35.41
C ASN A 584 -10.05 6.69 -34.45
N ALA A 585 -9.21 6.57 -33.41
CA ALA A 585 -8.94 7.65 -32.47
C ALA A 585 -8.25 8.84 -33.17
N LEU A 586 -7.27 8.56 -34.04
CA LEU A 586 -6.60 9.59 -34.86
C LEU A 586 -7.57 10.35 -35.77
N PHE A 587 -8.48 9.65 -36.44
CA PHE A 587 -9.40 10.28 -37.39
C PHE A 587 -10.55 11.03 -36.70
N ALA A 588 -10.85 10.71 -35.43
CA ALA A 588 -11.84 11.43 -34.65
C ALA A 588 -11.47 12.90 -34.40
N THR A 589 -10.17 13.22 -34.36
CA THR A 589 -9.65 14.59 -34.17
C THR A 589 -9.08 15.20 -35.45
N ALA A 590 -9.03 14.43 -36.55
CA ALA A 590 -8.49 14.87 -37.82
C ALA A 590 -9.34 15.95 -38.50
N THR A 591 -8.67 16.82 -39.27
CA THR A 591 -9.33 17.84 -40.09
C THR A 591 -9.35 17.39 -41.55
N ASN A 592 -10.52 17.48 -42.21
CA ASN A 592 -10.67 17.23 -43.65
C ASN A 592 -10.25 15.82 -44.12
N VAL A 593 -10.55 14.79 -43.33
CA VAL A 593 -10.37 13.37 -43.67
C VAL A 593 -11.74 12.69 -43.78
N ASN A 594 -11.90 11.71 -44.67
CA ASN A 594 -13.05 10.79 -44.58
C ASN A 594 -12.88 9.88 -43.36
N PRO A 595 -13.68 10.06 -42.29
CA PRO A 595 -13.42 9.38 -41.01
C PRO A 595 -13.86 7.90 -41.03
N ASN A 596 -14.56 7.45 -42.07
CA ASN A 596 -15.17 6.12 -42.09
C ASN A 596 -14.24 5.02 -42.58
N MET A 597 -13.07 5.36 -43.14
CA MET A 597 -12.20 4.38 -43.75
C MET A 597 -10.79 4.92 -43.98
N TYR A 598 -9.83 4.00 -44.02
CA TYR A 598 -8.51 4.24 -44.57
C TYR A 598 -8.06 3.02 -45.39
N TYR A 599 -6.95 3.17 -46.11
CA TYR A 599 -6.45 2.17 -47.05
C TYR A 599 -5.02 1.79 -46.70
N ILE A 600 -4.74 0.49 -46.68
CA ILE A 600 -3.40 -0.06 -46.50
C ILE A 600 -3.09 -1.03 -47.62
N TYR A 601 -1.82 -1.17 -47.98
CA TYR A 601 -1.39 -2.20 -48.91
C TYR A 601 -0.93 -3.44 -48.13
N ASP A 602 -1.73 -4.50 -48.19
CA ASP A 602 -1.40 -5.77 -47.56
C ASP A 602 -0.68 -6.68 -48.57
N ALA A 603 0.55 -7.02 -48.25
CA ALA A 603 1.38 -7.84 -49.11
C ALA A 603 1.08 -9.34 -49.05
N GLY A 604 0.46 -9.83 -47.97
CA GLY A 604 0.04 -11.24 -47.86
C GLY A 604 -1.17 -11.57 -48.74
N MET A 605 -1.79 -10.56 -49.36
CA MET A 605 -2.96 -10.73 -50.20
C MET A 605 -2.61 -11.02 -51.66
N GLY A 606 -2.90 -12.24 -52.11
CA GLY A 606 -2.65 -12.65 -53.51
C GLY A 606 -1.16 -12.70 -53.87
N ASP A 607 -0.85 -12.87 -55.15
CA ASP A 607 0.54 -13.11 -55.61
C ASP A 607 1.48 -11.91 -55.40
N ASN A 608 0.97 -10.67 -55.35
CA ASN A 608 1.77 -9.45 -55.30
C ASN A 608 1.24 -8.42 -54.28
N GLY A 609 0.40 -8.82 -53.33
CA GLY A 609 -0.30 -7.91 -52.43
C GLY A 609 -1.52 -7.23 -53.06
N ASN A 610 -2.34 -6.58 -52.22
CA ASN A 610 -3.51 -5.84 -52.65
C ASN A 610 -3.83 -4.67 -51.70
N TYR A 611 -4.54 -3.66 -52.21
CA TYR A 611 -5.13 -2.63 -51.37
C TYR A 611 -6.27 -3.21 -50.53
N VAL A 612 -6.26 -2.87 -49.24
CA VAL A 612 -7.27 -3.23 -48.26
C VAL A 612 -7.91 -1.96 -47.74
N THR A 613 -9.23 -1.92 -47.81
CA THR A 613 -10.04 -0.89 -47.18
C THR A 613 -10.40 -1.33 -45.78
N VAL A 614 -9.94 -0.58 -44.77
CA VAL A 614 -10.32 -0.78 -43.36
C VAL A 614 -11.45 0.19 -43.03
N MET A 615 -12.58 -0.35 -42.54
CA MET A 615 -13.77 0.41 -42.19
C MET A 615 -13.74 0.83 -40.72
N LEU A 616 -13.81 2.12 -40.46
CA LEU A 616 -13.85 2.71 -39.12
C LEU A 616 -15.31 3.04 -38.73
N PRO A 617 -15.67 2.95 -37.44
CA PRO A 617 -14.82 2.62 -36.30
C PRO A 617 -14.61 1.11 -36.11
N SER A 618 -15.23 0.26 -36.93
CA SER A 618 -15.29 -1.19 -36.69
C SER A 618 -13.95 -1.93 -36.78
N GLY A 619 -12.96 -1.34 -37.45
CA GLY A 619 -11.69 -2.00 -37.75
C GLY A 619 -11.80 -3.16 -38.73
N THR A 620 -12.95 -3.38 -39.37
CA THR A 620 -13.17 -4.54 -40.24
C THR A 620 -12.76 -4.26 -41.68
N ASN A 621 -12.41 -5.32 -42.41
CA ASN A 621 -12.23 -5.28 -43.86
C ASN A 621 -12.92 -6.49 -44.53
N GLY A 622 -13.46 -6.30 -45.73
CA GLY A 622 -14.05 -7.39 -46.54
C GLY A 622 -13.02 -8.23 -47.30
N ALA A 623 -11.74 -7.87 -47.20
CA ALA A 623 -10.65 -8.43 -47.99
C ALA A 623 -10.11 -9.75 -47.40
N GLY A 624 -10.42 -10.07 -46.14
CA GLY A 624 -9.86 -11.24 -45.44
C GLY A 624 -8.40 -11.03 -45.02
N SER A 625 -7.96 -9.77 -45.04
CA SER A 625 -6.68 -9.31 -44.51
C SER A 625 -6.75 -9.22 -42.98
N PRO A 626 -5.65 -9.43 -42.25
CA PRO A 626 -5.56 -9.13 -40.82
C PRO A 626 -5.50 -7.63 -40.51
N ALA A 627 -5.41 -6.75 -41.51
CA ALA A 627 -5.42 -5.30 -41.31
C ALA A 627 -6.72 -4.85 -40.62
N ASN A 628 -6.57 -4.11 -39.53
CA ASN A 628 -7.67 -3.54 -38.75
C ASN A 628 -7.33 -2.10 -38.37
N GLN A 629 -8.06 -1.46 -37.45
CA GLN A 629 -7.85 -0.07 -37.05
C GLN A 629 -6.48 0.27 -36.44
N PHE A 630 -5.66 -0.71 -36.07
CA PHE A 630 -4.37 -0.50 -35.41
C PHE A 630 -3.23 -0.50 -36.43
N LEU A 631 -2.72 0.69 -36.76
CA LEU A 631 -1.57 0.87 -37.65
C LEU A 631 -0.26 0.61 -36.88
N GLN A 632 0.52 -0.37 -37.30
CA GLN A 632 1.67 -0.86 -36.52
C GLN A 632 2.88 0.10 -36.56
N PRO A 633 3.86 -0.06 -35.64
CA PRO A 633 5.16 0.62 -35.76
C PRO A 633 5.78 0.38 -37.13
N GLY A 634 6.31 1.43 -37.74
CA GLY A 634 6.95 1.36 -39.05
C GLY A 634 6.00 1.18 -40.25
N GLN A 635 4.68 1.29 -40.05
CA GLN A 635 3.70 1.25 -41.13
C GLN A 635 3.22 2.63 -41.55
N ALA A 636 2.83 2.73 -42.82
CA ALA A 636 2.08 3.85 -43.36
C ALA A 636 0.76 3.39 -43.95
N ALA A 637 -0.14 4.34 -44.19
CA ALA A 637 -1.41 4.09 -44.83
C ALA A 637 -1.86 5.29 -45.66
N GLN A 638 -3.00 5.17 -46.33
CA GLN A 638 -3.63 6.21 -47.12
C GLN A 638 -4.99 6.59 -46.57
N PHE A 639 -5.35 7.86 -46.71
CA PHE A 639 -6.71 8.35 -46.49
C PHE A 639 -7.18 9.14 -47.71
N ALA A 640 -8.50 9.32 -47.83
CA ALA A 640 -9.10 10.22 -48.80
C ALA A 640 -9.56 11.50 -48.09
N ALA A 641 -9.22 12.68 -48.64
CA ALA A 641 -9.67 13.95 -48.09
C ALA A 641 -11.19 14.12 -48.27
N ALA A 642 -11.86 14.66 -47.25
CA ALA A 642 -13.31 14.84 -47.29
C ALA A 642 -13.74 15.96 -48.25
N ASN A 643 -12.94 17.03 -48.33
CA ASN A 643 -13.17 18.22 -49.13
C ASN A 643 -11.84 18.76 -49.70
N ALA A 644 -11.91 19.76 -50.58
CA ALA A 644 -10.75 20.56 -50.93
C ALA A 644 -10.29 21.39 -49.72
N GLY A 645 -8.98 21.49 -49.51
CA GLY A 645 -8.37 22.28 -48.43
C GLY A 645 -7.24 21.55 -47.72
N THR A 646 -6.80 22.16 -46.63
CA THR A 646 -5.78 21.58 -45.75
C THR A 646 -6.38 20.44 -44.93
N THR A 647 -5.73 19.29 -44.99
CA THR A 647 -6.00 18.11 -44.18
C THR A 647 -4.91 17.98 -43.12
N MET A 648 -5.31 17.72 -41.88
CA MET A 648 -4.40 17.56 -40.75
C MET A 648 -4.72 16.28 -39.99
N LEU A 649 -3.69 15.49 -39.73
CA LEU A 649 -3.71 14.37 -38.79
C LEU A 649 -2.86 14.76 -37.59
N THR A 650 -3.45 14.79 -36.40
CA THR A 650 -2.76 15.12 -35.15
C THR A 650 -2.57 13.85 -34.34
N PHE A 651 -1.36 13.32 -34.37
CA PHE A 651 -0.94 12.22 -33.53
C PHE A 651 -0.66 12.76 -32.13
N THR A 652 -1.35 12.23 -31.13
CA THR A 652 -1.07 12.46 -29.71
C THR A 652 -0.67 11.14 -29.06
N GLU A 653 -0.07 11.19 -27.88
CA GLU A 653 0.26 9.97 -27.12
C GLU A 653 -0.98 9.11 -26.84
N ASP A 654 -2.17 9.73 -26.67
CA ASP A 654 -3.44 9.06 -26.42
C ASP A 654 -3.96 8.19 -27.58
N VAL A 655 -3.44 8.37 -28.81
CA VAL A 655 -3.82 7.51 -29.95
C VAL A 655 -2.99 6.24 -30.04
N LYS A 656 -1.94 6.10 -29.22
CA LYS A 656 -1.18 4.84 -29.13
C LYS A 656 -2.07 3.73 -28.56
N ALA A 657 -1.87 2.52 -29.06
CA ALA A 657 -2.62 1.33 -28.69
C ALA A 657 -1.66 0.15 -28.50
N PRO A 658 -0.68 0.25 -27.57
CA PRO A 658 0.40 -0.72 -27.46
C PRO A 658 -0.11 -2.13 -27.21
N GLY A 659 0.54 -3.13 -27.83
CA GLY A 659 0.15 -4.53 -27.73
C GLY A 659 -0.99 -4.95 -28.66
N ASN A 660 -1.65 -4.02 -29.37
CA ASN A 660 -2.60 -4.35 -30.43
C ASN A 660 -1.88 -4.67 -31.73
N HIS A 661 -1.13 -5.78 -31.69
CA HIS A 661 -0.37 -6.23 -32.83
C HIS A 661 -1.27 -6.72 -33.97
N THR A 662 -0.99 -6.25 -35.18
CA THR A 662 -1.58 -6.80 -36.40
C THR A 662 -0.53 -7.33 -37.33
N ALA A 663 -0.68 -8.62 -37.56
CA ALA A 663 0.07 -9.47 -38.44
C ALA A 663 -0.17 -9.19 -39.94
N THR A 664 -0.12 -7.94 -40.42
CA THR A 664 -0.23 -7.66 -41.88
C THR A 664 1.01 -8.11 -42.66
N SER A 665 1.93 -8.82 -41.99
CA SER A 665 3.10 -9.49 -42.53
C SER A 665 3.20 -10.97 -42.08
N ILE A 666 2.13 -11.61 -41.58
CA ILE A 666 2.14 -13.05 -41.26
C ILE A 666 1.51 -13.87 -42.39
N THR A 667 2.06 -15.06 -42.61
CA THR A 667 1.52 -16.05 -43.54
C THR A 667 0.21 -16.66 -43.02
N GLY A 668 -0.75 -16.83 -43.94
CA GLY A 668 -1.86 -17.74 -43.73
C GLY A 668 -3.16 -17.07 -43.29
N ASN A 669 -3.91 -16.60 -44.27
CA ASN A 669 -5.27 -17.10 -44.35
C ASN A 669 -5.31 -18.08 -45.52
N GLU A 670 -5.60 -19.35 -45.22
CA GLU A 670 -6.32 -20.16 -46.18
C GLU A 670 -7.48 -19.30 -46.68
N ILE A 671 -7.57 -19.13 -48.00
CA ILE A 671 -8.76 -18.56 -48.61
C ILE A 671 -9.92 -19.38 -48.05
N MET A 672 -10.70 -18.80 -47.13
CA MET A 672 -11.98 -19.35 -46.76
C MET A 672 -12.77 -19.39 -48.05
N ALA A 673 -12.81 -20.57 -48.66
CA ALA A 673 -13.76 -20.91 -49.68
C ALA A 673 -15.12 -20.69 -49.02
N ASN A 674 -15.70 -19.52 -49.24
CA ASN A 674 -17.07 -19.33 -49.70
C ASN A 674 -17.44 -17.84 -49.61
N HIS A 675 -17.77 -17.28 -50.79
CA HIS A 675 -18.38 -15.98 -51.08
C HIS A 675 -17.45 -14.75 -51.20
N LYS A 676 -16.82 -14.61 -52.36
CA LYS A 676 -16.43 -13.29 -52.92
C LYS A 676 -16.81 -13.21 -54.39
N ILE A 677 -17.27 -12.04 -54.84
CA ILE A 677 -17.27 -11.66 -56.25
C ILE A 677 -15.89 -11.09 -56.54
N ASN A 678 -15.14 -11.74 -57.44
CA ASN A 678 -13.81 -11.30 -57.84
C ASN A 678 -13.93 -10.55 -59.18
N ILE A 679 -13.81 -9.23 -59.17
CA ILE A 679 -13.77 -8.41 -60.39
C ILE A 679 -12.31 -8.26 -60.77
N GLN A 680 -11.91 -8.94 -61.85
CA GLN A 680 -10.58 -8.85 -62.43
C GLN A 680 -10.66 -8.06 -63.74
N LEU A 681 -9.92 -6.95 -63.81
CA LEU A 681 -9.82 -6.15 -65.03
C LEU A 681 -8.66 -6.67 -65.89
N PHE A 682 -8.91 -6.77 -67.19
CA PHE A 682 -7.92 -7.18 -68.17
C PHE A 682 -7.82 -6.08 -69.22
N THR A 683 -6.60 -5.80 -69.73
CA THR A 683 -6.50 -5.22 -71.06
C THR A 683 -7.07 -6.23 -72.07
N PRO A 684 -7.66 -5.79 -73.19
CA PRO A 684 -8.20 -6.72 -74.19
C PRO A 684 -7.17 -7.79 -74.60
N GLU A 685 -5.92 -7.37 -74.76
CA GLU A 685 -4.82 -8.26 -75.16
C GLU A 685 -4.50 -9.34 -74.11
N ASN A 686 -4.51 -9.02 -72.81
CA ASN A 686 -4.26 -10.00 -71.75
C ASN A 686 -5.40 -11.01 -71.59
N TYR A 687 -6.65 -10.56 -71.77
CA TYR A 687 -7.81 -11.46 -71.77
C TYR A 687 -7.72 -12.50 -72.88
N TYR A 688 -7.43 -12.06 -74.11
CA TYR A 688 -7.37 -12.97 -75.27
C TYR A 688 -6.16 -13.91 -75.26
N LEU A 689 -5.07 -13.56 -74.58
CA LEU A 689 -3.86 -14.38 -74.49
C LEU A 689 -3.80 -15.30 -73.26
N GLY A 690 -4.85 -15.35 -72.43
CA GLY A 690 -4.86 -16.13 -71.19
C GLY A 690 -3.80 -15.65 -70.20
N LYS A 691 -3.40 -14.37 -70.28
CA LYS A 691 -2.43 -13.75 -69.37
C LYS A 691 -3.15 -13.20 -68.14
N ARG A 692 -2.38 -12.90 -67.09
CA ARG A 692 -2.91 -12.49 -65.78
C ARG A 692 -3.64 -11.13 -65.86
N ALA A 693 -4.56 -10.92 -64.91
CA ALA A 693 -5.26 -9.65 -64.74
C ALA A 693 -4.27 -8.50 -64.50
N HIS A 694 -4.62 -7.30 -64.97
CA HIS A 694 -3.85 -6.09 -64.77
C HIS A 694 -4.58 -5.24 -63.72
N ASP A 695 -3.87 -4.75 -62.73
CA ASP A 695 -4.31 -3.63 -61.91
C ASP A 695 -4.56 -2.40 -62.80
N ALA A 696 -5.60 -1.63 -62.47
CA ALA A 696 -5.84 -0.36 -63.13
C ALA A 696 -4.80 0.65 -62.63
N LEU A 697 -3.66 0.70 -63.33
CA LEU A 697 -2.85 1.90 -63.49
C LEU A 697 -2.77 2.24 -64.98
#